data_AF-A2DFG6-F1
#
_entry.id   AF-A2DFG6-F1
#
_cell.length_a   1.000
_cell.length_b   1.000
_cell.length_c   1.000
_cell.angle_alpha   90.00
_cell.angle_beta   90.00
_cell.angle_gamma   90.00
#
_symmetry.space_group_name_H-M   'P 1'
#
loop_
_entity.id
_entity.type
_entity.pdbx_description
1 polymer ?
#
loop_
_entity_poly.entity_id
_entity_poly.type
_entity_poly.pdbx_seq_one_letter_code
_entity_poly.pdbx_strand_id
1 'polypeptide(L)'
;MTEIPQYCYSDGGKTLNSVCIQNNNLIISAECEVFGGVDEINYCFKSVKNILETFSFKQNPNLRRINDYAFFSCSKLRSVDLSACIYLEFIGQYAFSKCSLVSSFLLPEGLKTISKYALSYLSITSINIPSTVSTIDDFAISYCYSLSSVTFSEGSQLRMLGANAFSYAAIVSFTVPENLAEFHGLVFSNVLTMKTIRAHSKNRYLFDDTKAIYNAARTHIIYCASNIGETYEIDPNVYYINRGCFASSRLSSIIIPDSVNITGTYVFYGTTNLKQITLPKSLKKIENNCFEGSGLTSIVIPDGVEEIGNNAFSNCKYLTSITLPKTLKSLGGNALPSNPGIIISSISNEYIYFDNYYVIYIDHNQSISQYLGTSSEIVLLSSVKTIKSNAFQNKQNLVAVRFEGESNLETIEIRAFSGCSKLNTFTFGSKIKYIGELAFDNTQLTGDFKFQQNLETIEKKAFNENTKITSLSFSSTIPLTISESAFFNCNSITLITFKTTNQISLGVTCFSGLSSLTYISIPESVISVGSGCFMNSGIEQVSFIGDSINFGSISASMFKGCTHLSVFNVPSNCINIGPESLSYTTITSITIPDSVQILDDQCFKACRHLESIQISSNSNLSRIGFGVFDGCSQFSIVNQFQSKNFVSESSAIYSSDRRRMHVYPPASTRIYFSLLEGVQHIEDSAFIGCSHLESILLPENSLISIGISSFQGCTHLKHITIPSSIQSVGSNAFLDCPLLKCGVLVQNINNKTFIHLLKSSGLQMESLSFCSGFSCKNDFHNTGFISFSHIAVFILV
;
A
#
# COMPACT_ATOMS: atom_id res chain seq x y z
N MET A 1 18.85 -4.57 29.24
CA MET A 1 18.67 -4.19 27.83
C MET A 1 19.86 -4.72 27.04
N THR A 2 19.66 -5.07 25.78
CA THR A 2 20.65 -5.70 24.88
C THR A 2 21.03 -4.74 23.77
N GLU A 3 22.33 -4.55 23.55
CA GLU A 3 22.82 -3.72 22.45
C GLU A 3 22.53 -4.36 21.09
N ILE A 4 22.03 -3.56 20.15
CA ILE A 4 21.81 -4.01 18.77
C ILE A 4 23.17 -4.26 18.10
N PRO A 5 23.40 -5.46 17.53
CA PRO A 5 24.67 -5.77 16.87
C PRO A 5 24.98 -4.90 15.64
N GLN A 6 26.26 -4.64 15.37
CA GLN A 6 26.71 -3.80 14.25
C GLN A 6 26.21 -4.25 12.86
N TYR A 7 26.03 -5.55 12.63
CA TYR A 7 25.51 -6.07 11.35
C TYR A 7 24.02 -5.75 11.10
N CYS A 8 23.30 -5.24 12.10
CA CYS A 8 21.94 -4.71 11.94
C CYS A 8 21.94 -3.32 11.27
N TYR A 9 23.11 -2.68 11.22
CA TYR A 9 23.32 -1.34 10.68
C TYR A 9 24.02 -1.37 9.31
N SER A 10 23.77 -0.36 8.47
CA SER A 10 24.56 -0.03 7.28
C SER A 10 25.24 1.34 7.43
N ASP A 11 25.95 1.75 6.38
CA ASP A 11 26.57 3.08 6.25
C ASP A 11 27.54 3.38 7.40
N GLY A 12 28.28 2.36 7.82
CA GLY A 12 29.21 2.46 8.94
C GLY A 12 28.53 2.68 10.30
N GLY A 13 27.37 2.07 10.53
CA GLY A 13 26.64 2.16 11.81
C GLY A 13 25.53 3.22 11.85
N LYS A 14 25.41 4.03 10.79
CA LYS A 14 24.52 5.20 10.75
C LYS A 14 23.07 4.85 10.49
N THR A 15 22.78 3.81 9.71
CA THR A 15 21.41 3.45 9.35
C THR A 15 21.03 2.10 9.93
N LEU A 16 19.99 2.04 10.76
CA LEU A 16 19.45 0.78 11.28
C LEU A 16 18.44 0.21 10.27
N ASN A 17 18.80 -0.88 9.59
CA ASN A 17 17.96 -1.47 8.53
C ASN A 17 17.02 -2.55 9.05
N SER A 18 17.48 -3.38 9.99
CA SER A 18 16.71 -4.49 10.53
C SER A 18 17.26 -4.90 11.90
N VAL A 19 16.39 -5.08 12.89
CA VAL A 19 16.75 -5.61 14.20
C VAL A 19 16.76 -7.14 14.12
N CYS A 20 17.93 -7.75 14.06
CA CYS A 20 18.05 -9.20 13.86
C CYS A 20 18.06 -10.01 15.16
N ILE A 21 17.87 -9.38 16.33
CA ILE A 21 17.92 -10.02 17.64
C ILE A 21 16.52 -10.13 18.27
N GLN A 22 16.15 -11.32 18.76
CA GLN A 22 14.87 -11.55 19.44
C GLN A 22 15.00 -11.16 20.92
N ASN A 23 14.87 -9.87 21.23
CA ASN A 23 14.91 -9.35 22.60
C ASN A 23 13.84 -8.26 22.82
N ASN A 24 13.27 -8.20 24.02
CA ASN A 24 12.22 -7.25 24.37
C ASN A 24 12.75 -5.87 24.85
N ASN A 25 14.05 -5.75 25.10
CA ASN A 25 14.66 -4.58 25.71
C ASN A 25 15.95 -4.19 24.97
N LEU A 26 15.92 -3.16 24.13
CA LEU A 26 17.04 -2.86 23.22
C LEU A 26 17.85 -1.61 23.62
N ILE A 27 19.14 -1.60 23.30
CA ILE A 27 20.01 -0.42 23.37
C ILE A 27 20.50 -0.11 21.95
N ILE A 28 20.26 1.12 21.51
CA ILE A 28 20.59 1.64 20.19
C ILE A 28 21.95 2.34 20.25
N SER A 29 22.81 2.09 19.25
CA SER A 29 24.11 2.77 19.11
C SER A 29 23.96 4.30 19.05
N ALA A 30 24.90 5.03 19.66
CA ALA A 30 24.97 6.48 19.58
C ALA A 30 25.31 6.98 18.16
N GLU A 31 25.94 6.16 17.34
CA GLU A 31 26.31 6.45 15.94
C GLU A 31 25.10 6.39 14.99
N CYS A 32 23.99 5.79 15.41
CA CYS A 32 22.81 5.65 14.58
C CYS A 32 22.18 7.03 14.32
N GLU A 33 22.10 7.39 13.04
CA GLU A 33 21.50 8.63 12.53
C GLU A 33 20.09 8.40 11.96
N VAL A 34 19.79 7.20 11.47
CA VAL A 34 18.53 6.88 10.77
C VAL A 34 17.95 5.54 11.19
N PHE A 35 16.66 5.50 11.49
CA PHE A 35 15.89 4.24 11.51
C PHE A 35 15.24 3.98 10.16
N GLY A 36 15.50 2.81 9.57
CA GLY A 36 15.02 2.41 8.26
C GLY A 36 13.55 1.99 8.23
N GLY A 37 12.89 2.27 7.10
CA GLY A 37 11.54 1.82 6.81
C GLY A 37 10.99 2.47 5.54
N VAL A 38 10.24 1.68 4.77
CA VAL A 38 9.74 2.02 3.43
C VAL A 38 8.23 1.83 3.36
N ASP A 39 7.74 0.70 3.86
CA ASP A 39 6.34 0.31 3.82
C ASP A 39 5.97 -0.62 5.00
N GLU A 40 4.72 -1.09 5.07
CA GLU A 40 4.23 -1.97 6.14
C GLU A 40 4.86 -3.38 6.16
N ILE A 41 5.64 -3.72 5.14
CA ILE A 41 6.34 -4.99 4.95
C ILE A 41 7.85 -4.81 5.20
N ASN A 42 8.43 -3.64 4.96
CA ASN A 42 9.87 -3.40 4.95
C ASN A 42 10.25 -2.27 5.92
N TYR A 43 10.50 -2.61 7.20
CA TYR A 43 10.92 -1.66 8.24
C TYR A 43 11.76 -2.31 9.35
N CYS A 44 12.57 -1.48 10.04
CA CYS A 44 13.68 -1.98 10.86
C CYS A 44 13.27 -2.77 12.12
N PHE A 45 12.16 -2.45 12.79
CA PHE A 45 11.72 -3.17 14.00
C PHE A 45 10.70 -4.29 13.71
N LYS A 46 10.46 -4.66 12.45
CA LYS A 46 9.42 -5.65 12.05
C LYS A 46 9.56 -7.00 12.74
N SER A 47 10.78 -7.52 12.83
CA SER A 47 11.12 -8.81 13.43
C SER A 47 10.85 -8.89 14.93
N VAL A 48 10.82 -7.75 15.62
CA VAL A 48 10.63 -7.65 17.08
C VAL A 48 9.31 -6.99 17.46
N LYS A 49 8.46 -6.63 16.50
CA LYS A 49 7.20 -5.87 16.72
C LYS A 49 6.26 -6.49 17.76
N ASN A 50 6.30 -7.81 17.93
CA ASN A 50 5.43 -8.54 18.87
C ASN A 50 6.07 -8.79 20.24
N ILE A 51 7.33 -8.39 20.44
CA ILE A 51 8.08 -8.65 21.68
C ILE A 51 8.77 -7.42 22.25
N LEU A 52 9.05 -6.38 21.45
CA LEU A 52 9.73 -5.18 21.91
C LEU A 52 8.88 -4.45 22.97
N GLU A 53 9.36 -4.40 24.21
CA GLU A 53 8.72 -3.72 25.33
C GLU A 53 9.25 -2.30 25.52
N THR A 54 10.56 -2.09 25.33
CA THR A 54 11.22 -0.79 25.42
C THR A 54 12.57 -0.76 24.70
N PHE A 55 13.07 0.45 24.45
CA PHE A 55 14.41 0.68 23.95
C PHE A 55 15.03 1.92 24.62
N SER A 56 16.35 2.00 24.61
CA SER A 56 17.11 3.18 25.03
C SER A 56 18.26 3.45 24.06
N PHE A 57 18.95 4.57 24.24
CA PHE A 57 20.12 4.93 23.46
C PHE A 57 21.39 4.87 24.33
N LYS A 58 22.53 4.59 23.68
CA LYS A 58 23.82 4.98 24.26
C LYS A 58 23.89 6.50 24.43
N GLN A 59 24.75 6.96 25.35
CA GLN A 59 24.91 8.38 25.65
C GLN A 59 25.20 9.19 24.38
N ASN A 60 24.59 10.37 24.28
CA ASN A 60 24.70 11.32 23.15
C ASN A 60 24.28 10.72 21.79
N PRO A 61 23.00 10.31 21.61
CA PRO A 61 22.53 9.74 20.35
C PRO A 61 22.55 10.75 19.19
N ASN A 62 23.08 10.34 18.04
CA ASN A 62 23.13 11.13 16.81
C ASN A 62 21.88 10.98 15.91
N LEU A 63 20.77 10.44 16.44
CA LEU A 63 19.58 10.16 15.65
C LEU A 63 19.03 11.44 15.01
N ARG A 64 18.90 11.44 13.68
CA ARG A 64 18.40 12.56 12.86
C ARG A 64 17.03 12.29 12.26
N ARG A 65 16.72 11.03 11.96
CA ARG A 65 15.50 10.67 11.24
C ARG A 65 14.95 9.30 11.65
N ILE A 66 13.64 9.24 11.82
CA ILE A 66 12.88 7.99 11.91
C ILE A 66 12.05 7.88 10.62
N ASN A 67 12.36 6.92 9.75
CA ASN A 67 11.65 6.76 8.49
C ASN A 67 10.26 6.14 8.69
N ASP A 68 9.51 6.07 7.58
CA ASP A 68 8.16 5.57 7.53
C ASP A 68 8.09 4.14 8.07
N TYR A 69 7.01 3.81 8.78
CA TYR A 69 6.76 2.49 9.38
C TYR A 69 7.83 1.94 10.34
N ALA A 70 8.88 2.69 10.72
CA ALA A 70 10.03 2.17 11.49
C ALA A 70 9.67 1.29 12.71
N PHE A 71 8.64 1.65 13.47
CA PHE A 71 8.08 0.91 14.62
C PHE A 71 6.62 0.47 14.38
N PHE A 72 6.15 0.38 13.14
CA PHE A 72 4.76 0.12 12.83
C PHE A 72 4.21 -1.14 13.53
N SER A 73 3.09 -0.99 14.24
CA SER A 73 2.46 -2.08 15.01
C SER A 73 3.37 -2.80 16.02
N CYS A 74 4.32 -2.09 16.65
CA CYS A 74 5.06 -2.61 17.80
C CYS A 74 4.12 -2.76 19.02
N SER A 75 3.37 -3.86 19.05
CA SER A 75 2.23 -4.09 19.94
C SER A 75 2.56 -4.28 21.42
N LYS A 76 3.84 -4.48 21.76
CA LYS A 76 4.33 -4.61 23.14
C LYS A 76 5.04 -3.38 23.67
N LEU A 77 5.32 -2.39 22.83
CA LEU A 77 6.08 -1.20 23.21
C LEU A 77 5.26 -0.35 24.19
N ARG A 78 5.83 -0.05 25.36
CA ARG A 78 5.10 0.62 26.47
C ARG A 78 5.44 2.10 26.62
N SER A 79 6.66 2.47 26.30
CA SER A 79 7.14 3.85 26.44
C SER A 79 8.16 4.15 25.36
N VAL A 80 8.15 5.39 24.88
CA VAL A 80 9.11 5.92 23.93
C VAL A 80 9.72 7.19 24.51
N ASP A 81 11.03 7.16 24.73
CA ASP A 81 11.77 8.34 25.19
C ASP A 81 12.80 8.74 24.13
N LEU A 82 12.49 9.81 23.40
CA LEU A 82 13.38 10.41 22.41
C LEU A 82 14.00 11.71 22.92
N SER A 83 13.83 12.06 24.20
CA SER A 83 14.24 13.37 24.74
C SER A 83 15.73 13.68 24.58
N ALA A 84 16.58 12.64 24.60
CA ALA A 84 18.02 12.75 24.40
C ALA A 84 18.44 12.94 22.91
N CYS A 85 17.53 12.68 21.96
CA CYS A 85 17.81 12.73 20.52
C CYS A 85 17.70 14.16 19.97
N ILE A 86 18.55 15.08 20.44
CA ILE A 86 18.47 16.52 20.12
C ILE A 86 18.71 16.86 18.64
N TYR A 87 19.21 15.92 17.84
CA TYR A 87 19.40 16.08 16.40
C TYR A 87 18.26 15.50 15.56
N LEU A 88 17.25 14.87 16.18
CA LEU A 88 16.14 14.24 15.49
C LEU A 88 15.25 15.33 14.90
N GLU A 89 15.17 15.41 13.58
CA GLU A 89 14.40 16.45 12.89
C GLU A 89 13.05 15.93 12.36
N PHE A 90 12.92 14.62 12.14
CA PHE A 90 11.81 14.05 11.36
C PHE A 90 11.34 12.69 11.88
N ILE A 91 10.01 12.55 12.07
CA ILE A 91 9.32 11.26 12.30
C ILE A 91 8.38 10.99 11.12
N GLY A 92 8.63 9.87 10.42
CA GLY A 92 7.98 9.50 9.16
C GLY A 92 6.57 8.95 9.27
N GLN A 93 5.98 8.72 8.10
CA GLN A 93 4.60 8.27 7.95
C GLN A 93 4.40 6.93 8.65
N TYR A 94 3.34 6.80 9.46
CA TYR A 94 3.05 5.59 10.24
C TYR A 94 4.19 5.10 11.17
N ALA A 95 5.24 5.89 11.43
CA ALA A 95 6.46 5.43 12.10
C ALA A 95 6.19 4.69 13.43
N PHE A 96 5.28 5.19 14.27
CA PHE A 96 4.84 4.56 15.51
C PHE A 96 3.35 4.18 15.48
N SER A 97 2.72 4.15 14.30
CA SER A 97 1.29 3.86 14.19
C SER A 97 0.97 2.47 14.72
N LYS A 98 -0.13 2.34 15.47
CA LYS A 98 -0.62 1.09 16.09
C LYS A 98 0.31 0.52 17.16
N CYS A 99 1.21 1.31 17.74
CA CYS A 99 1.90 0.96 19.00
C CYS A 99 0.96 1.15 20.19
N SER A 100 -0.09 0.32 20.26
CA SER A 100 -1.28 0.54 21.08
C SER A 100 -1.06 0.48 22.60
N LEU A 101 0.08 -0.02 23.07
CA LEU A 101 0.44 -0.04 24.49
C LEU A 101 1.33 1.13 24.93
N VAL A 102 1.74 2.00 24.00
CA VAL A 102 2.58 3.16 24.35
C VAL A 102 1.73 4.15 25.15
N SER A 103 2.05 4.29 26.44
CA SER A 103 1.36 5.20 27.37
C SER A 103 2.15 6.46 27.67
N SER A 104 3.44 6.51 27.30
CA SER A 104 4.32 7.66 27.45
C SER A 104 5.17 7.86 26.20
N PHE A 105 5.19 9.08 25.67
CA PHE A 105 5.97 9.46 24.48
C PHE A 105 6.64 10.82 24.71
N LEU A 106 7.96 10.85 24.81
CA LEU A 106 8.75 12.07 25.02
C LEU A 106 9.47 12.48 23.73
N LEU A 107 9.24 13.71 23.28
CA LEU A 107 9.80 14.27 22.05
C LEU A 107 11.01 15.20 22.34
N PRO A 108 12.04 15.26 21.47
CA PRO A 108 13.21 16.12 21.65
C PRO A 108 13.07 17.54 21.06
N GLU A 109 13.80 18.51 21.62
CA GLU A 109 13.91 19.91 21.13
C GLU A 109 14.69 20.09 19.80
N GLY A 110 14.87 19.02 19.02
CA GLY A 110 15.38 19.09 17.62
C GLY A 110 14.30 18.85 16.57
N LEU A 111 13.14 18.33 16.98
CA LEU A 111 12.12 17.81 16.08
C LEU A 111 11.44 18.93 15.29
N LYS A 112 11.36 18.78 13.97
CA LYS A 112 10.75 19.76 13.06
C LYS A 112 9.40 19.28 12.50
N THR A 113 9.31 17.99 12.16
CA THR A 113 8.14 17.43 11.46
C THR A 113 7.64 16.13 12.09
N ILE A 114 6.32 16.06 12.30
CA ILE A 114 5.60 14.83 12.63
C ILE A 114 4.68 14.49 11.45
N SER A 115 5.03 13.44 10.70
CA SER A 115 4.34 13.12 9.44
C SER A 115 3.00 12.38 9.62
N LYS A 116 2.30 12.20 8.51
CA LYS A 116 0.96 11.62 8.45
C LYS A 116 0.87 10.27 9.18
N TYR A 117 -0.11 10.13 10.07
CA TYR A 117 -0.31 8.94 10.92
C TYR A 117 0.89 8.53 11.82
N ALA A 118 1.96 9.33 11.93
CA ALA A 118 3.22 8.95 12.59
C ALA A 118 3.02 8.41 14.02
N LEU A 119 2.17 9.07 14.81
CA LEU A 119 1.89 8.76 16.21
C LEU A 119 0.42 8.36 16.41
N SER A 120 -0.18 7.68 15.43
CA SER A 120 -1.59 7.28 15.50
C SER A 120 -1.82 5.98 16.27
N TYR A 121 -3.02 5.83 16.87
CA TYR A 121 -3.41 4.65 17.67
C TYR A 121 -2.50 4.37 18.87
N LEU A 122 -1.99 5.41 19.52
CA LEU A 122 -1.25 5.29 20.79
C LEU A 122 -2.20 5.38 21.99
N SER A 123 -1.80 4.84 23.14
CA SER A 123 -2.53 4.95 24.41
C SER A 123 -1.99 6.05 25.32
N ILE A 124 -1.32 7.06 24.74
CA ILE A 124 -0.81 8.21 25.48
C ILE A 124 -1.95 9.06 26.05
N THR A 125 -1.76 9.59 27.26
CA THR A 125 -2.72 10.50 27.90
C THR A 125 -2.38 11.97 27.69
N SER A 126 -1.10 12.27 27.46
CA SER A 126 -0.58 13.61 27.23
C SER A 126 0.62 13.59 26.29
N ILE A 127 0.84 14.68 25.57
CA ILE A 127 2.05 14.90 24.77
C ILE A 127 2.49 16.37 24.84
N ASN A 128 3.79 16.60 25.00
CA ASN A 128 4.39 17.92 24.88
C ASN A 128 5.09 18.05 23.53
N ILE A 129 4.65 19.00 22.71
CA ILE A 129 5.22 19.29 21.40
C ILE A 129 6.40 20.27 21.59
N PRO A 130 7.63 19.90 21.18
CA PRO A 130 8.81 20.75 21.31
C PRO A 130 8.70 22.07 20.54
N SER A 131 9.49 23.06 20.96
CA SER A 131 9.42 24.42 20.40
C SER A 131 9.82 24.46 18.92
N THR A 132 10.67 23.52 18.49
CA THR A 132 11.20 23.45 17.12
C THR A 132 10.25 22.86 16.09
N VAL A 133 9.14 22.24 16.51
CA VAL A 133 8.21 21.60 15.57
C VAL A 133 7.51 22.66 14.74
N SER A 134 7.74 22.66 13.43
CA SER A 134 7.09 23.56 12.47
C SER A 134 5.85 22.95 11.83
N THR A 135 5.77 21.62 11.79
CA THR A 135 4.75 20.89 11.03
C THR A 135 4.24 19.66 11.77
N ILE A 136 2.91 19.55 11.87
CA ILE A 136 2.20 18.31 12.23
C ILE A 136 1.23 18.00 11.09
N ASP A 137 1.46 16.91 10.37
CA ASP A 137 0.69 16.55 9.17
C ASP A 137 -0.69 15.94 9.47
N ASP A 138 -1.46 15.69 8.41
CA ASP A 138 -2.77 15.06 8.48
C ASP A 138 -2.75 13.76 9.29
N PHE A 139 -3.70 13.59 10.20
CA PHE A 139 -3.82 12.39 11.05
C PHE A 139 -2.60 12.04 11.92
N ALA A 140 -1.59 12.92 12.04
CA ALA A 140 -0.31 12.63 12.68
C ALA A 140 -0.43 12.01 14.09
N ILE A 141 -1.35 12.48 14.93
CA ILE A 141 -1.59 12.03 16.32
C ILE A 141 -3.08 11.65 16.50
N SER A 142 -3.64 10.99 15.47
CA SER A 142 -5.05 10.58 15.43
C SER A 142 -5.30 9.24 16.14
N TYR A 143 -6.56 8.94 16.47
CA TYR A 143 -6.98 7.68 17.10
C TYR A 143 -6.28 7.39 18.44
N CYS A 144 -5.75 8.43 19.10
CA CYS A 144 -5.23 8.35 20.46
C CYS A 144 -6.36 8.59 21.46
N TYR A 145 -7.24 7.61 21.63
CA TYR A 145 -8.52 7.76 22.36
C TYR A 145 -8.36 8.21 23.83
N SER A 146 -7.18 8.04 24.43
CA SER A 146 -6.89 8.46 25.81
C SER A 146 -6.21 9.83 25.89
N LEU A 147 -5.81 10.43 24.76
CA LEU A 147 -5.06 11.68 24.71
C LEU A 147 -5.95 12.84 25.15
N SER A 148 -5.74 13.33 26.38
CA SER A 148 -6.55 14.36 27.02
C SER A 148 -5.87 15.73 27.10
N SER A 149 -4.55 15.77 26.93
CA SER A 149 -3.74 16.98 27.06
C SER A 149 -2.67 17.05 25.96
N VAL A 150 -2.61 18.20 25.27
CA VAL A 150 -1.55 18.53 24.32
C VAL A 150 -0.99 19.88 24.74
N THR A 151 0.32 19.94 24.97
CA THR A 151 1.03 21.17 25.33
C THR A 151 2.11 21.48 24.30
N PHE A 152 2.54 22.74 24.25
CA PHE A 152 3.63 23.20 23.39
C PHE A 152 4.70 23.83 24.28
N SER A 153 5.99 23.52 24.03
CA SER A 153 7.08 24.27 24.66
C SER A 153 7.03 25.74 24.25
N GLU A 154 7.42 26.63 25.16
CA GLU A 154 7.46 28.08 24.95
C GLU A 154 8.27 28.44 23.69
N GLY A 155 7.76 29.38 22.89
CA GLY A 155 8.42 29.81 21.66
C GLY A 155 8.20 28.87 20.47
N SER A 156 7.08 28.14 20.48
CA SER A 156 6.70 27.19 19.45
C SER A 156 6.78 27.77 18.03
N GLN A 157 7.44 27.04 17.13
CA GLN A 157 7.63 27.39 15.71
C GLN A 157 6.55 26.79 14.80
N LEU A 158 5.47 26.26 15.36
CA LEU A 158 4.43 25.55 14.62
C LEU A 158 3.72 26.49 13.63
N ARG A 159 3.76 26.12 12.34
CA ARG A 159 3.12 26.87 11.24
C ARG A 159 2.01 26.09 10.55
N MET A 160 2.04 24.76 10.61
CA MET A 160 1.07 23.91 9.93
C MET A 160 0.51 22.83 10.86
N LEU A 161 -0.82 22.80 10.97
CA LEU A 161 -1.60 21.70 11.55
C LEU A 161 -2.47 21.06 10.46
N GLY A 162 -2.19 19.79 10.14
CA GLY A 162 -2.93 19.02 9.15
C GLY A 162 -4.34 18.63 9.60
N ALA A 163 -5.18 18.30 8.62
CA ALA A 163 -6.55 17.87 8.87
C ALA A 163 -6.56 16.57 9.71
N ASN A 164 -7.46 16.48 10.68
CA ASN A 164 -7.61 15.34 11.57
C ASN A 164 -6.36 15.00 12.39
N ALA A 165 -5.39 15.92 12.54
CA ALA A 165 -4.14 15.67 13.28
C ALA A 165 -4.36 15.09 14.69
N PHE A 166 -5.44 15.49 15.38
CA PHE A 166 -5.81 15.00 16.70
C PHE A 166 -7.18 14.29 16.72
N SER A 167 -7.62 13.74 15.57
CA SER A 167 -8.97 13.16 15.50
C SER A 167 -9.16 11.99 16.48
N TYR A 168 -10.37 11.87 17.02
CA TYR A 168 -10.74 10.87 18.04
C TYR A 168 -9.97 10.95 19.37
N ALA A 169 -9.21 12.00 19.61
CA ALA A 169 -8.60 12.23 20.92
C ALA A 169 -9.65 12.67 21.97
N ALA A 170 -9.30 12.55 23.25
CA ALA A 170 -10.12 12.95 24.39
C ALA A 170 -9.71 14.34 24.93
N ILE A 171 -9.18 15.23 24.08
CA ILE A 171 -8.65 16.55 24.49
C ILE A 171 -9.77 17.38 25.15
N VAL A 172 -9.53 17.84 26.38
CA VAL A 172 -10.52 18.63 27.13
C VAL A 172 -10.32 20.13 26.93
N SER A 173 -9.07 20.57 26.82
CA SER A 173 -8.68 21.95 26.56
C SER A 173 -7.49 22.00 25.63
N PHE A 174 -7.46 22.98 24.73
CA PHE A 174 -6.34 23.18 23.80
C PHE A 174 -5.91 24.65 23.77
N THR A 175 -4.59 24.88 23.75
CA THR A 175 -4.02 26.22 23.57
C THR A 175 -3.29 26.26 22.24
N VAL A 176 -3.73 27.13 21.35
CA VAL A 176 -3.09 27.35 20.05
C VAL A 176 -1.76 28.08 20.26
N PRO A 177 -0.62 27.55 19.78
CA PRO A 177 0.70 28.12 20.05
C PRO A 177 0.94 29.46 19.35
N GLU A 178 2.04 30.12 19.71
CA GLU A 178 2.37 31.51 19.38
C GLU A 178 2.40 31.83 17.88
N ASN A 179 2.99 30.93 17.09
CA ASN A 179 3.28 31.19 15.67
C ASN A 179 2.31 30.51 14.70
N LEU A 180 1.30 29.79 15.20
CA LEU A 180 0.28 29.21 14.34
C LEU A 180 -0.72 30.30 13.92
N ALA A 181 -0.63 30.71 12.66
CA ALA A 181 -1.42 31.80 12.12
C ALA A 181 -2.84 31.38 11.71
N GLU A 182 -3.00 30.16 11.20
CA GLU A 182 -4.27 29.59 10.77
C GLU A 182 -4.25 28.07 10.86
N PHE A 183 -5.44 27.47 10.94
CA PHE A 183 -5.65 26.03 10.82
C PHE A 183 -7.11 25.78 10.43
N HIS A 184 -7.43 24.55 10.05
CA HIS A 184 -8.81 24.16 9.70
C HIS A 184 -9.46 23.44 10.88
N GLY A 185 -10.76 23.60 11.09
CA GLY A 185 -11.46 22.97 12.22
C GLY A 185 -11.46 21.43 12.21
N LEU A 186 -11.22 20.81 11.05
CA LEU A 186 -11.05 19.35 10.95
C LEU A 186 -9.85 18.79 11.73
N VAL A 187 -8.91 19.62 12.18
CA VAL A 187 -7.81 19.21 13.09
C VAL A 187 -8.33 18.38 14.27
N PHE A 188 -9.51 18.73 14.79
CA PHE A 188 -10.14 18.11 15.98
C PHE A 188 -11.40 17.30 15.65
N SER A 189 -11.54 16.80 14.42
CA SER A 189 -12.68 15.95 14.04
C SER A 189 -12.86 14.77 15.02
N ASN A 190 -14.09 14.50 15.46
CA ASN A 190 -14.42 13.49 16.47
C ASN A 190 -13.72 13.64 17.84
N VAL A 191 -13.12 14.79 18.16
CA VAL A 191 -12.77 15.13 19.54
C VAL A 191 -14.05 15.58 20.22
N LEU A 192 -14.73 14.70 20.97
CA LEU A 192 -16.07 14.97 21.53
C LEU A 192 -16.05 15.59 22.93
N THR A 193 -14.86 15.78 23.51
CA THR A 193 -14.68 16.15 24.92
C THR A 193 -14.27 17.60 25.14
N MET A 194 -13.86 18.33 24.09
CA MET A 194 -13.22 19.63 24.21
C MET A 194 -14.19 20.71 24.71
N LYS A 195 -13.93 21.27 25.89
CA LYS A 195 -14.75 22.30 26.52
C LYS A 195 -14.26 23.71 26.26
N THR A 196 -12.96 23.88 26.07
CA THR A 196 -12.33 25.21 25.91
C THR A 196 -11.20 25.16 24.90
N ILE A 197 -11.08 26.20 24.10
CA ILE A 197 -9.92 26.44 23.23
C ILE A 197 -9.49 27.90 23.37
N ARG A 198 -8.18 28.13 23.44
CA ARG A 198 -7.59 29.47 23.66
C ARG A 198 -6.44 29.74 22.71
N ALA A 199 -6.21 30.99 22.36
CA ALA A 199 -4.95 31.38 21.73
C ALA A 199 -3.90 31.65 22.81
N HIS A 200 -2.64 31.30 22.56
CA HIS A 200 -1.56 31.70 23.45
C HIS A 200 -1.50 33.23 23.55
N SER A 201 -1.12 33.78 24.71
CA SER A 201 -1.09 35.24 24.96
C SER A 201 -0.14 36.01 24.02
N LYS A 202 0.85 35.32 23.45
CA LYS A 202 1.78 35.85 22.45
C LYS A 202 1.37 35.60 20.99
N ASN A 203 0.29 34.85 20.75
CA ASN A 203 -0.22 34.66 19.40
C ASN A 203 -0.85 35.98 18.91
N ARG A 204 -0.33 36.50 17.80
CA ARG A 204 -0.75 37.80 17.23
C ARG A 204 -1.75 37.66 16.08
N TYR A 205 -2.01 36.43 15.65
CA TYR A 205 -2.84 36.10 14.49
C TYR A 205 -4.26 35.71 14.88
N LEU A 206 -4.42 35.20 16.10
CA LEU A 206 -5.64 34.56 16.56
C LEU A 206 -6.17 35.23 17.83
N PHE A 207 -7.49 35.28 17.93
CA PHE A 207 -8.23 35.75 19.09
C PHE A 207 -9.17 34.66 19.58
N ASP A 208 -9.49 34.60 20.88
CA ASP A 208 -10.42 33.61 21.44
C ASP A 208 -11.44 34.23 22.39
N ASP A 209 -12.60 33.57 22.51
CA ASP A 209 -13.64 33.86 23.51
C ASP A 209 -13.77 32.74 24.56
N THR A 210 -12.69 31.96 24.76
CA THR A 210 -12.61 30.72 25.55
C THR A 210 -13.29 29.48 24.97
N LYS A 211 -14.25 29.65 24.05
CA LYS A 211 -15.00 28.56 23.43
C LYS A 211 -14.65 28.38 21.95
N ALA A 212 -14.26 29.45 21.27
CA ALA A 212 -13.86 29.43 19.87
C ALA A 212 -12.62 30.29 19.60
N ILE A 213 -11.98 29.98 18.48
CA ILE A 213 -10.86 30.72 17.90
C ILE A 213 -11.35 31.48 16.67
N TYR A 214 -10.90 32.73 16.57
CA TYR A 214 -11.14 33.64 15.46
C TYR A 214 -9.81 34.13 14.89
N ASN A 215 -9.85 34.68 13.68
CA ASN A 215 -8.74 35.50 13.19
C ASN A 215 -8.62 36.81 14.00
N ALA A 216 -7.48 37.50 13.89
CA ALA A 216 -7.21 38.75 14.61
C ALA A 216 -8.27 39.85 14.39
N ALA A 217 -8.87 39.90 13.20
CA ALA A 217 -9.92 40.85 12.85
C ALA A 217 -11.33 40.46 13.36
N ARG A 218 -11.50 39.27 13.94
CA ARG A 218 -12.79 38.67 14.35
C ARG A 218 -13.83 38.56 13.22
N THR A 219 -13.38 38.53 11.98
CA THR A 219 -14.24 38.37 10.80
C THR A 219 -14.38 36.92 10.38
N HIS A 220 -13.52 36.03 10.87
CA HIS A 220 -13.53 34.60 10.57
C HIS A 220 -13.53 33.81 11.87
N ILE A 221 -14.50 32.91 12.04
CA ILE A 221 -14.44 31.89 13.09
C ILE A 221 -13.74 30.65 12.51
N ILE A 222 -12.69 30.20 13.20
CA ILE A 222 -11.78 29.15 12.73
C ILE A 222 -12.20 27.79 13.27
N TYR A 223 -12.45 27.71 14.58
CA TYR A 223 -12.87 26.48 15.25
C TYR A 223 -13.61 26.81 16.55
N CYS A 224 -14.65 26.03 16.85
CA CYS A 224 -15.37 26.07 18.11
C CYS A 224 -15.21 24.72 18.83
N ALA A 225 -14.88 24.76 20.12
CA ALA A 225 -14.72 23.55 20.92
C ALA A 225 -16.00 22.71 20.93
N SER A 226 -15.84 21.39 20.81
CA SER A 226 -16.95 20.47 20.50
C SER A 226 -17.99 20.29 21.62
N ASN A 227 -17.64 20.60 22.87
CA ASN A 227 -18.42 20.29 24.06
C ASN A 227 -18.57 21.52 24.97
N ILE A 228 -19.03 22.62 24.39
CA ILE A 228 -19.16 23.93 25.05
C ILE A 228 -20.52 24.17 25.73
N GLY A 229 -21.42 23.18 25.72
CA GLY A 229 -22.78 23.27 26.26
C GLY A 229 -23.85 23.12 25.18
N GLU A 230 -25.04 23.65 25.44
CA GLU A 230 -26.21 23.47 24.56
C GLU A 230 -26.22 24.44 23.37
N THR A 231 -25.85 25.70 23.59
CA THR A 231 -25.97 26.76 22.59
C THR A 231 -24.70 27.59 22.43
N TYR A 232 -24.53 28.15 21.24
CA TYR A 232 -23.44 29.04 20.89
C TYR A 232 -23.92 30.16 19.97
N GLU A 233 -23.47 31.38 20.22
CA GLU A 233 -23.75 32.56 19.41
C GLU A 233 -22.45 33.04 18.78
N ILE A 234 -22.41 33.11 17.45
CA ILE A 234 -21.24 33.57 16.71
C ILE A 234 -21.17 35.10 16.79
N ASP A 235 -19.96 35.65 17.00
CA ASP A 235 -19.72 37.11 17.01
C ASP A 235 -20.35 37.79 15.76
N PRO A 236 -21.17 38.85 15.94
CA PRO A 236 -21.86 39.53 14.83
C PRO A 236 -20.96 40.11 13.74
N ASN A 237 -19.66 40.27 13.98
CA ASN A 237 -18.70 40.75 12.98
C ASN A 237 -18.19 39.63 12.06
N VAL A 238 -18.53 38.37 12.35
CA VAL A 238 -18.09 37.22 11.54
C VAL A 238 -18.82 37.23 10.21
N TYR A 239 -18.04 37.10 9.14
CA TYR A 239 -18.50 37.03 7.76
C TYR A 239 -18.24 35.63 7.14
N TYR A 240 -17.26 34.88 7.67
CA TYR A 240 -16.83 33.58 7.16
C TYR A 240 -16.71 32.53 8.27
N ILE A 241 -17.24 31.32 8.03
CA ILE A 241 -17.09 30.16 8.93
C ILE A 241 -16.13 29.16 8.29
N ASN A 242 -15.00 28.86 8.94
CA ASN A 242 -13.95 28.03 8.37
C ASN A 242 -14.34 26.54 8.24
N ARG A 243 -13.65 25.84 7.33
CA ARG A 243 -13.79 24.40 7.10
C ARG A 243 -13.74 23.62 8.41
N GLY A 244 -14.78 22.84 8.67
CA GLY A 244 -14.86 22.00 9.88
C GLY A 244 -15.01 22.74 11.21
N CYS A 245 -15.35 24.04 11.20
CA CYS A 245 -15.40 24.86 12.42
C CYS A 245 -16.24 24.26 13.56
N PHE A 246 -17.37 23.61 13.23
CA PHE A 246 -18.27 22.95 14.19
C PHE A 246 -18.34 21.43 13.97
N ALA A 247 -17.34 20.84 13.29
CA ALA A 247 -17.32 19.41 13.02
C ALA A 247 -17.36 18.61 14.34
N SER A 248 -18.25 17.62 14.39
CA SER A 248 -18.51 16.77 15.56
C SER A 248 -18.94 17.53 16.83
N SER A 249 -19.40 18.77 16.69
CA SER A 249 -19.90 19.54 17.83
C SER A 249 -21.14 18.91 18.45
N ARG A 250 -21.22 18.99 19.78
CA ARG A 250 -22.31 18.45 20.62
C ARG A 250 -23.41 19.48 20.90
N LEU A 251 -23.31 20.67 20.32
CA LEU A 251 -24.32 21.73 20.40
C LEU A 251 -25.71 21.22 19.98
N SER A 252 -26.75 21.68 20.66
CA SER A 252 -28.14 21.44 20.30
C SER A 252 -28.73 22.58 19.47
N SER A 253 -28.17 23.79 19.58
CA SER A 253 -28.54 24.98 18.81
C SER A 253 -27.35 25.89 18.55
N ILE A 254 -27.44 26.73 17.51
CA ILE A 254 -26.44 27.74 17.18
C ILE A 254 -27.13 28.97 16.58
N ILE A 255 -26.63 30.16 16.92
CA ILE A 255 -27.07 31.44 16.35
C ILE A 255 -25.98 31.93 15.39
N ILE A 256 -26.33 32.01 14.09
CA ILE A 256 -25.46 32.50 13.03
C ILE A 256 -25.93 33.92 12.65
N PRO A 257 -25.05 34.94 12.68
CA PRO A 257 -25.43 36.30 12.30
C PRO A 257 -25.67 36.42 10.80
N ASP A 258 -26.59 37.32 10.42
CA ASP A 258 -26.93 37.63 9.02
C ASP A 258 -25.76 38.24 8.22
N SER A 259 -24.64 38.57 8.87
CA SER A 259 -23.39 38.97 8.20
C SER A 259 -22.67 37.81 7.52
N VAL A 260 -22.93 36.55 7.91
CA VAL A 260 -22.26 35.38 7.35
C VAL A 260 -22.74 35.12 5.92
N ASN A 261 -21.82 35.16 4.96
CA ASN A 261 -22.12 34.97 3.54
C ASN A 261 -21.49 33.69 2.98
N ILE A 262 -20.33 33.30 3.52
CA ILE A 262 -19.54 32.18 3.01
C ILE A 262 -19.27 31.20 4.15
N THR A 263 -19.46 29.92 3.86
CA THR A 263 -19.11 28.81 4.76
C THR A 263 -18.02 27.97 4.10
N GLY A 264 -17.17 27.31 4.89
CA GLY A 264 -16.22 26.31 4.40
C GLY A 264 -16.87 24.93 4.25
N THR A 265 -16.12 23.96 3.72
CA THR A 265 -16.58 22.56 3.66
C THR A 265 -16.66 21.94 5.06
N TYR A 266 -17.49 20.91 5.26
CA TYR A 266 -17.59 20.16 6.52
C TYR A 266 -17.97 20.98 7.79
N VAL A 267 -18.51 22.20 7.67
CA VAL A 267 -18.70 23.10 8.82
C VAL A 267 -19.49 22.47 9.98
N PHE A 268 -20.61 21.82 9.70
CA PHE A 268 -21.46 21.12 10.66
C PHE A 268 -21.40 19.59 10.49
N TYR A 269 -20.30 19.07 9.94
CA TYR A 269 -20.08 17.64 9.73
C TYR A 269 -20.25 16.87 11.04
N GLY A 270 -21.09 15.84 11.07
CA GLY A 270 -21.26 14.96 12.23
C GLY A 270 -21.83 15.64 13.48
N THR A 271 -22.54 16.75 13.35
CA THR A 271 -23.23 17.44 14.46
C THR A 271 -24.51 16.70 14.87
N THR A 272 -24.34 15.52 15.48
CA THR A 272 -25.44 14.57 15.75
C THR A 272 -26.50 15.06 16.75
N ASN A 273 -26.18 16.08 17.55
CA ASN A 273 -27.10 16.68 18.52
C ASN A 273 -27.86 17.91 17.97
N LEU A 274 -27.42 18.48 16.86
CA LEU A 274 -28.00 19.70 16.28
C LEU A 274 -29.29 19.34 15.54
N LYS A 275 -30.45 19.65 16.14
CA LYS A 275 -31.77 19.25 15.60
C LYS A 275 -32.34 20.25 14.59
N GLN A 276 -32.07 21.53 14.80
CA GLN A 276 -32.52 22.63 13.94
C GLN A 276 -31.45 23.72 13.85
N ILE A 277 -31.46 24.44 12.74
CA ILE A 277 -30.58 25.58 12.49
C ILE A 277 -31.29 26.60 11.60
N THR A 278 -31.08 27.88 11.90
CA THR A 278 -31.47 28.98 11.00
C THR A 278 -30.25 29.43 10.23
N LEU A 279 -30.30 29.33 8.90
CA LEU A 279 -29.23 29.77 8.03
C LEU A 279 -29.36 31.28 7.74
N PRO A 280 -28.24 32.02 7.60
CA PRO A 280 -28.25 33.46 7.38
C PRO A 280 -28.83 33.80 6.01
N LYS A 281 -29.60 34.88 5.91
CA LYS A 281 -30.33 35.26 4.67
C LYS A 281 -29.39 35.64 3.51
N SER A 282 -28.18 36.09 3.83
CA SER A 282 -27.11 36.44 2.90
C SER A 282 -26.41 35.23 2.27
N LEU A 283 -26.64 34.01 2.76
CA LEU A 283 -25.92 32.82 2.32
C LEU A 283 -26.13 32.57 0.83
N LYS A 284 -25.02 32.44 0.09
CA LYS A 284 -25.04 32.14 -1.36
C LYS A 284 -24.83 30.68 -1.71
N LYS A 285 -24.09 29.95 -0.88
CA LYS A 285 -23.70 28.57 -1.15
C LYS A 285 -23.65 27.75 0.13
N ILE A 286 -24.11 26.51 0.04
CA ILE A 286 -23.85 25.48 1.04
C ILE A 286 -22.75 24.58 0.50
N GLU A 287 -21.60 24.56 1.18
CA GLU A 287 -20.43 23.84 0.71
C GLU A 287 -20.54 22.31 0.82
N ASN A 288 -19.58 21.63 0.18
CA ASN A 288 -19.46 20.17 0.25
C ASN A 288 -19.43 19.67 1.70
N ASN A 289 -20.19 18.61 1.96
CA ASN A 289 -20.28 17.92 3.26
C ASN A 289 -20.68 18.83 4.44
N CYS A 290 -21.21 20.03 4.20
CA CYS A 290 -21.45 21.03 5.24
C CYS A 290 -22.28 20.49 6.41
N PHE A 291 -23.35 19.75 6.14
CA PHE A 291 -24.23 19.14 7.14
C PHE A 291 -24.15 17.61 7.14
N GLU A 292 -23.17 17.00 6.49
CA GLU A 292 -23.11 15.53 6.37
C GLU A 292 -23.14 14.87 7.76
N GLY A 293 -24.04 13.92 7.96
CA GLY A 293 -24.16 13.20 9.23
C GLY A 293 -24.71 14.04 10.40
N SER A 294 -25.28 15.23 10.11
CA SER A 294 -25.93 16.05 11.14
C SER A 294 -27.19 15.40 11.71
N GLY A 295 -27.56 15.81 12.93
CA GLY A 295 -28.78 15.40 13.63
C GLY A 295 -30.05 16.17 13.23
N LEU A 296 -29.98 16.95 12.15
CA LEU A 296 -31.08 17.84 11.74
C LEU A 296 -32.34 17.03 11.43
N THR A 297 -33.49 17.51 11.90
CA THR A 297 -34.80 16.91 11.59
C THR A 297 -35.53 17.63 10.47
N SER A 298 -35.28 18.93 10.30
CA SER A 298 -35.83 19.77 9.25
C SER A 298 -34.88 20.93 8.95
N ILE A 299 -34.84 21.40 7.70
CA ILE A 299 -34.08 22.62 7.36
C ILE A 299 -34.78 23.43 6.25
N VAL A 300 -34.76 24.75 6.40
CA VAL A 300 -35.19 25.70 5.37
C VAL A 300 -33.94 26.36 4.79
N ILE A 301 -33.72 26.16 3.50
CA ILE A 301 -32.60 26.78 2.79
C ILE A 301 -33.02 28.22 2.38
N PRO A 302 -32.24 29.25 2.70
CA PRO A 302 -32.58 30.64 2.39
C PRO A 302 -32.72 30.91 0.88
N ASP A 303 -33.61 31.84 0.51
CA ASP A 303 -33.84 32.26 -0.88
C ASP A 303 -32.61 32.84 -1.59
N GLY A 304 -31.55 33.19 -0.85
CA GLY A 304 -30.28 33.67 -1.42
C GLY A 304 -29.39 32.58 -2.00
N VAL A 305 -29.61 31.31 -1.66
CA VAL A 305 -28.70 30.19 -1.97
C VAL A 305 -28.86 29.72 -3.42
N GLU A 306 -27.75 29.73 -4.16
CA GLU A 306 -27.70 29.39 -5.58
C GLU A 306 -27.02 28.02 -5.84
N GLU A 307 -26.23 27.51 -4.89
CA GLU A 307 -25.52 26.23 -5.00
C GLU A 307 -25.53 25.44 -3.68
N ILE A 308 -25.74 24.13 -3.79
CA ILE A 308 -25.54 23.16 -2.70
C ILE A 308 -24.52 22.11 -3.16
N GLY A 309 -23.43 21.95 -2.41
CA GLY A 309 -22.29 21.11 -2.75
C GLY A 309 -22.53 19.59 -2.59
N ASN A 310 -21.54 18.81 -3.02
CA ASN A 310 -21.53 17.36 -2.94
C ASN A 310 -21.70 16.88 -1.49
N ASN A 311 -22.53 15.86 -1.27
CA ASN A 311 -22.78 15.28 0.05
C ASN A 311 -23.24 16.25 1.14
N ALA A 312 -23.70 17.47 0.80
CA ALA A 312 -24.01 18.52 1.78
C ALA A 312 -24.92 18.05 2.92
N PHE A 313 -25.94 17.25 2.62
CA PHE A 313 -26.86 16.63 3.58
C PHE A 313 -26.84 15.10 3.53
N SER A 314 -25.76 14.50 3.02
CA SER A 314 -25.59 13.05 3.02
C SER A 314 -25.56 12.53 4.46
N ASN A 315 -26.02 11.29 4.67
CA ASN A 315 -26.04 10.65 5.99
C ASN A 315 -26.81 11.40 7.11
N CYS A 316 -27.59 12.44 6.80
CA CYS A 316 -28.48 13.11 7.76
C CYS A 316 -29.70 12.23 8.10
N LYS A 317 -29.50 11.13 8.83
CA LYS A 317 -30.48 10.04 9.03
C LYS A 317 -31.82 10.44 9.64
N TYR A 318 -31.87 11.59 10.31
CA TYR A 318 -33.07 12.09 10.99
C TYR A 318 -33.81 13.19 10.21
N LEU A 319 -33.25 13.66 9.08
CA LEU A 319 -33.82 14.74 8.30
C LEU A 319 -35.07 14.25 7.54
N THR A 320 -36.24 14.73 7.94
CA THR A 320 -37.54 14.33 7.36
C THR A 320 -38.10 15.35 6.37
N SER A 321 -37.65 16.60 6.44
CA SER A 321 -38.04 17.63 5.47
C SER A 321 -36.92 18.62 5.15
N ILE A 322 -36.88 19.04 3.88
CA ILE A 322 -36.00 20.10 3.40
C ILE A 322 -36.77 21.03 2.48
N THR A 323 -36.63 22.34 2.70
CA THR A 323 -37.18 23.37 1.81
C THR A 323 -36.06 23.98 0.99
N LEU A 324 -36.08 23.77 -0.33
CA LEU A 324 -35.09 24.34 -1.26
C LEU A 324 -35.56 25.70 -1.79
N PRO A 325 -34.67 26.61 -2.21
CA PRO A 325 -35.05 27.94 -2.69
C PRO A 325 -35.29 27.98 -4.21
N LYS A 326 -36.06 28.99 -4.67
CA LYS A 326 -36.32 29.25 -6.11
C LYS A 326 -35.08 29.54 -6.93
N THR A 327 -34.09 30.13 -6.28
CA THR A 327 -32.84 30.63 -6.85
C THR A 327 -31.78 29.55 -7.04
N LEU A 328 -32.03 28.30 -6.61
CA LEU A 328 -31.07 27.21 -6.70
C LEU A 328 -30.76 26.87 -8.17
N LYS A 329 -29.48 26.99 -8.55
CA LYS A 329 -28.97 26.75 -9.91
C LYS A 329 -28.19 25.45 -10.03
N SER A 330 -27.56 24.99 -8.95
CA SER A 330 -26.68 23.83 -8.96
C SER A 330 -26.83 22.98 -7.69
N LEU A 331 -26.75 21.66 -7.89
CA LEU A 331 -26.77 20.65 -6.83
C LEU A 331 -25.64 19.64 -7.04
N GLY A 332 -24.86 19.38 -6.00
CA GLY A 332 -23.79 18.39 -6.01
C GLY A 332 -24.28 16.94 -6.07
N GLY A 333 -23.36 16.01 -6.30
CA GLY A 333 -23.62 14.58 -6.20
C GLY A 333 -24.01 14.17 -4.79
N ASN A 334 -25.12 13.43 -4.65
CA ASN A 334 -25.66 12.97 -3.38
C ASN A 334 -25.83 14.10 -2.33
N ALA A 335 -26.20 15.30 -2.80
CA ALA A 335 -26.27 16.49 -1.95
C ALA A 335 -27.43 16.47 -0.94
N LEU A 336 -28.53 15.79 -1.25
CA LEU A 336 -29.72 15.71 -0.40
C LEU A 336 -29.70 14.43 0.46
N PRO A 337 -30.44 14.37 1.58
CA PRO A 337 -30.55 13.16 2.39
C PRO A 337 -31.23 12.03 1.60
N SER A 338 -30.75 10.80 1.75
CA SER A 338 -31.33 9.60 1.12
C SER A 338 -32.36 8.87 2.01
N ASN A 339 -32.98 9.58 2.96
CA ASN A 339 -33.92 8.97 3.90
C ASN A 339 -35.23 8.58 3.19
N PRO A 340 -35.78 7.37 3.44
CA PRO A 340 -37.09 7.01 2.91
C PRO A 340 -38.17 8.00 3.37
N GLY A 341 -38.98 8.50 2.43
CA GLY A 341 -40.07 9.42 2.73
C GLY A 341 -39.66 10.87 3.03
N ILE A 342 -38.43 11.28 2.69
CA ILE A 342 -38.01 12.68 2.75
C ILE A 342 -38.99 13.58 1.99
N ILE A 343 -39.47 14.63 2.67
CA ILE A 343 -40.32 15.66 2.05
C ILE A 343 -39.43 16.78 1.53
N ILE A 344 -39.35 16.90 0.21
CA ILE A 344 -38.66 18.00 -0.46
C ILE A 344 -39.71 19.01 -0.90
N SER A 345 -39.83 20.11 -0.17
CA SER A 345 -40.74 21.21 -0.51
C SER A 345 -40.01 22.24 -1.36
N SER A 346 -40.54 22.58 -2.55
CA SER A 346 -39.90 23.44 -3.57
C SER A 346 -38.62 22.78 -4.16
N ILE A 347 -38.32 22.66 -5.47
CA ILE A 347 -38.83 23.21 -6.74
C ILE A 347 -38.49 22.29 -7.91
N SER A 348 -39.29 22.40 -8.99
CA SER A 348 -38.80 22.23 -10.36
C SER A 348 -38.61 23.63 -10.97
N ASN A 349 -37.37 23.98 -11.33
CA ASN A 349 -37.04 25.21 -12.07
C ASN A 349 -36.32 24.82 -13.37
N GLU A 350 -35.82 25.80 -14.13
CA GLU A 350 -35.12 25.52 -15.39
C GLU A 350 -33.82 24.74 -15.21
N TYR A 351 -33.22 24.78 -14.02
CA TYR A 351 -31.96 24.10 -13.71
C TYR A 351 -32.17 22.72 -13.10
N ILE A 352 -33.15 22.56 -12.20
CA ILE A 352 -33.37 21.36 -11.39
C ILE A 352 -34.75 20.78 -11.67
N TYR A 353 -34.76 19.50 -12.03
CA TYR A 353 -35.96 18.76 -12.39
C TYR A 353 -35.98 17.39 -11.71
N PHE A 354 -37.14 17.01 -11.17
CA PHE A 354 -37.39 15.70 -10.59
C PHE A 354 -38.31 14.92 -11.52
N ASP A 355 -37.90 13.73 -11.95
CA ASP A 355 -38.78 12.86 -12.72
C ASP A 355 -39.68 11.99 -11.83
N ASN A 356 -40.53 11.19 -12.46
CA ASN A 356 -41.43 10.26 -11.78
C ASN A 356 -40.71 9.11 -11.06
N TYR A 357 -39.42 8.88 -11.36
CA TYR A 357 -38.58 7.91 -10.64
C TYR A 357 -37.88 8.55 -9.43
N TYR A 358 -38.06 9.85 -9.18
CA TYR A 358 -37.29 10.62 -8.20
C TYR A 358 -35.78 10.67 -8.53
N VAL A 359 -35.43 10.69 -9.82
CA VAL A 359 -34.10 11.09 -10.29
C VAL A 359 -34.05 12.61 -10.33
N ILE A 360 -32.99 13.18 -9.76
CA ILE A 360 -32.76 14.63 -9.74
C ILE A 360 -31.83 15.00 -10.87
N TYR A 361 -32.40 15.59 -11.91
CA TYR A 361 -31.68 16.16 -13.03
C TYR A 361 -31.29 17.60 -12.72
N ILE A 362 -30.11 17.98 -13.17
CA ILE A 362 -29.55 19.33 -13.05
C ILE A 362 -28.95 19.77 -14.39
N ASP A 363 -28.46 21.02 -14.44
CA ASP A 363 -27.74 21.58 -15.60
C ASP A 363 -28.56 21.48 -16.90
N HIS A 364 -29.85 21.83 -16.85
CA HIS A 364 -30.78 21.67 -17.98
C HIS A 364 -30.87 20.21 -18.47
N ASN A 365 -31.04 19.27 -17.54
CA ASN A 365 -31.13 17.83 -17.79
C ASN A 365 -29.87 17.18 -18.40
N GLN A 366 -28.71 17.83 -18.28
CA GLN A 366 -27.43 17.28 -18.74
C GLN A 366 -26.68 16.52 -17.65
N SER A 367 -27.05 16.67 -16.38
CA SER A 367 -26.41 15.93 -15.29
C SER A 367 -27.42 15.33 -14.34
N ILE A 368 -27.05 14.23 -13.67
CA ILE A 368 -27.82 13.65 -12.56
C ILE A 368 -27.08 13.93 -11.26
N SER A 369 -27.76 14.59 -10.32
CA SER A 369 -27.24 14.85 -8.97
C SER A 369 -27.40 13.64 -8.06
N GLN A 370 -28.59 13.04 -8.04
CA GLN A 370 -28.94 12.00 -7.07
C GLN A 370 -30.19 11.25 -7.50
N TYR A 371 -30.29 9.99 -7.08
CA TYR A 371 -31.50 9.18 -7.18
C TYR A 371 -32.08 8.91 -5.80
N LEU A 372 -33.32 9.35 -5.56
CA LEU A 372 -34.03 9.15 -4.29
C LEU A 372 -35.09 8.04 -4.36
N GLY A 373 -35.38 7.53 -5.55
CA GLY A 373 -36.40 6.53 -5.77
C GLY A 373 -36.07 5.14 -5.22
N THR A 374 -37.08 4.26 -5.27
CA THR A 374 -37.02 2.87 -4.81
C THR A 374 -37.28 1.85 -5.92
N SER A 375 -37.50 2.30 -7.15
CA SER A 375 -37.77 1.43 -8.30
C SER A 375 -36.60 0.51 -8.59
N SER A 376 -36.90 -0.74 -8.96
CA SER A 376 -35.88 -1.69 -9.38
C SER A 376 -35.34 -1.40 -10.77
N GLU A 377 -36.10 -0.72 -11.61
CA GLU A 377 -35.70 -0.34 -12.95
C GLU A 377 -36.04 1.13 -13.20
N ILE A 378 -35.13 1.84 -13.87
CA ILE A 378 -35.31 3.25 -14.22
C ILE A 378 -34.87 3.50 -15.66
N VAL A 379 -35.48 4.51 -16.27
CA VAL A 379 -35.13 5.01 -17.60
C VAL A 379 -34.73 6.47 -17.47
N LEU A 380 -33.48 6.77 -17.83
CA LEU A 380 -32.87 8.09 -17.78
C LEU A 380 -33.03 8.84 -19.11
N LEU A 381 -33.02 10.17 -19.05
CA LEU A 381 -33.04 11.02 -20.24
C LEU A 381 -31.76 10.83 -21.08
N SER A 382 -31.93 10.77 -22.40
CA SER A 382 -30.83 10.61 -23.36
C SER A 382 -29.89 11.83 -23.39
N SER A 383 -30.37 13.00 -22.94
CA SER A 383 -29.61 14.25 -22.83
C SER A 383 -28.52 14.24 -21.75
N VAL A 384 -28.57 13.29 -20.80
CA VAL A 384 -27.62 13.22 -19.68
C VAL A 384 -26.21 12.95 -20.22
N LYS A 385 -25.29 13.82 -19.85
CA LYS A 385 -23.84 13.74 -20.11
C LYS A 385 -23.05 13.34 -18.87
N THR A 386 -23.52 13.68 -17.68
CA THR A 386 -22.78 13.43 -16.43
C THR A 386 -23.65 12.76 -15.37
N ILE A 387 -23.15 11.69 -14.76
CA ILE A 387 -23.71 11.14 -13.52
C ILE A 387 -22.78 11.50 -12.39
N LYS A 388 -23.24 12.35 -11.46
CA LYS A 388 -22.40 12.89 -10.39
C LYS A 388 -22.03 11.86 -9.34
N SER A 389 -21.04 12.24 -8.55
CA SER A 389 -20.44 11.46 -7.48
C SER A 389 -21.50 10.93 -6.52
N ASN A 390 -21.48 9.63 -6.24
CA ASN A 390 -22.43 8.95 -5.34
C ASN A 390 -23.93 9.05 -5.73
N ALA A 391 -24.28 9.49 -6.94
CA ALA A 391 -25.68 9.77 -7.31
C ALA A 391 -26.64 8.59 -7.06
N PHE A 392 -26.18 7.36 -7.27
CA PHE A 392 -26.90 6.11 -7.05
C PHE A 392 -26.23 5.22 -5.99
N GLN A 393 -25.35 5.75 -5.14
CA GLN A 393 -24.61 4.92 -4.19
C GLN A 393 -25.55 4.11 -3.29
N ASN A 394 -25.22 2.83 -3.06
CA ASN A 394 -25.93 1.89 -2.19
C ASN A 394 -27.42 1.68 -2.54
N LYS A 395 -27.81 1.85 -3.80
CA LYS A 395 -29.19 1.57 -4.26
C LYS A 395 -29.37 0.07 -4.52
N GLN A 396 -29.39 -0.70 -3.45
CA GLN A 396 -29.41 -2.18 -3.47
C GLN A 396 -30.67 -2.82 -4.09
N ASN A 397 -31.72 -2.04 -4.35
CA ASN A 397 -32.91 -2.50 -5.06
C ASN A 397 -32.82 -2.29 -6.58
N LEU A 398 -31.90 -1.43 -7.05
CA LEU A 398 -31.76 -1.08 -8.45
C LEU A 398 -31.13 -2.26 -9.21
N VAL A 399 -31.85 -2.75 -10.21
CA VAL A 399 -31.52 -3.89 -11.07
C VAL A 399 -31.11 -3.42 -12.47
N ALA A 400 -31.82 -2.42 -13.02
CA ALA A 400 -31.56 -1.92 -14.36
C ALA A 400 -31.61 -0.39 -14.45
N VAL A 401 -30.65 0.17 -15.19
CA VAL A 401 -30.65 1.57 -15.61
C VAL A 401 -30.56 1.60 -17.13
N ARG A 402 -31.57 2.21 -17.76
CA ARG A 402 -31.66 2.35 -19.21
C ARG A 402 -31.72 3.83 -19.57
N PHE A 403 -31.54 4.13 -20.85
CA PHE A 403 -31.77 5.47 -21.40
C PHE A 403 -32.97 5.40 -22.37
N GLU A 404 -33.73 6.49 -22.49
CA GLU A 404 -34.87 6.59 -23.42
C GLU A 404 -34.49 6.48 -24.92
N GLY A 405 -33.18 6.52 -25.23
CA GLY A 405 -32.62 6.45 -26.57
C GLY A 405 -31.11 6.20 -26.51
N GLU A 406 -30.38 6.62 -27.56
CA GLU A 406 -28.91 6.59 -27.51
C GLU A 406 -28.41 7.56 -26.44
N SER A 407 -27.61 7.03 -25.51
CA SER A 407 -27.08 7.80 -24.39
C SER A 407 -26.05 8.83 -24.84
N ASN A 408 -26.20 10.09 -24.40
CA ASN A 408 -25.15 11.11 -24.53
C ASN A 408 -24.15 11.11 -23.36
N LEU A 409 -24.13 10.07 -22.53
CA LEU A 409 -23.31 10.01 -21.34
C LEU A 409 -21.81 10.09 -21.70
N GLU A 410 -21.13 11.06 -21.12
CA GLU A 410 -19.69 11.32 -21.29
C GLU A 410 -18.90 10.99 -20.02
N THR A 411 -19.48 11.24 -18.85
CA THR A 411 -18.79 11.15 -17.55
C THR A 411 -19.63 10.43 -16.51
N ILE A 412 -19.03 9.46 -15.82
CA ILE A 412 -19.56 8.85 -14.60
C ILE A 412 -18.55 9.13 -13.50
N GLU A 413 -18.95 9.88 -12.48
CA GLU A 413 -18.03 10.29 -11.41
C GLU A 413 -17.84 9.22 -10.33
N ILE A 414 -16.97 9.52 -9.35
CA ILE A 414 -16.59 8.66 -8.25
C ILE A 414 -17.81 8.06 -7.53
N ARG A 415 -17.79 6.73 -7.33
CA ARG A 415 -18.82 5.97 -6.60
C ARG A 415 -20.26 6.15 -7.11
N ALA A 416 -20.47 6.61 -8.35
CA ALA A 416 -21.80 6.90 -8.88
C ALA A 416 -22.83 5.78 -8.65
N PHE A 417 -22.44 4.51 -8.86
CA PHE A 417 -23.24 3.29 -8.64
C PHE A 417 -22.59 2.32 -7.63
N SER A 418 -21.64 2.77 -6.82
CA SER A 418 -20.95 1.92 -5.84
C SER A 418 -21.95 1.30 -4.87
N GLY A 419 -21.86 -0.02 -4.66
CA GLY A 419 -22.74 -0.77 -3.76
C GLY A 419 -24.15 -1.04 -4.31
N CYS A 420 -24.42 -0.77 -5.59
CA CYS A 420 -25.65 -1.20 -6.27
C CYS A 420 -25.60 -2.71 -6.55
N SER A 421 -25.67 -3.53 -5.50
CA SER A 421 -25.36 -4.96 -5.52
C SER A 421 -26.30 -5.84 -6.35
N LYS A 422 -27.41 -5.29 -6.87
CA LYS A 422 -28.32 -6.00 -7.80
C LYS A 422 -28.28 -5.44 -9.22
N LEU A 423 -27.56 -4.34 -9.46
CA LEU A 423 -27.52 -3.68 -10.75
C LEU A 423 -26.80 -4.59 -11.74
N ASN A 424 -27.55 -5.13 -12.69
CA ASN A 424 -27.05 -6.04 -13.71
C ASN A 424 -27.14 -5.49 -15.14
N THR A 425 -27.97 -4.47 -15.36
CA THR A 425 -28.18 -3.87 -16.68
C THR A 425 -27.82 -2.39 -16.67
N PHE A 426 -26.83 -2.02 -17.48
CA PHE A 426 -26.41 -0.63 -17.71
C PHE A 426 -25.84 -0.49 -19.13
N THR A 427 -26.19 0.58 -19.84
CA THR A 427 -25.65 0.88 -21.17
C THR A 427 -24.87 2.19 -21.14
N PHE A 428 -23.58 2.15 -21.47
CA PHE A 428 -22.70 3.33 -21.46
C PHE A 428 -22.92 4.29 -22.64
N GLY A 429 -23.25 3.77 -23.82
CA GLY A 429 -23.30 4.57 -25.05
C GLY A 429 -21.92 4.81 -25.69
N SER A 430 -21.92 5.49 -26.84
CA SER A 430 -20.75 5.75 -27.69
C SER A 430 -19.89 6.94 -27.25
N LYS A 431 -20.47 7.82 -26.42
CA LYS A 431 -19.87 9.10 -26.00
C LYS A 431 -19.11 9.04 -24.68
N ILE A 432 -19.10 7.89 -24.00
CA ILE A 432 -18.43 7.74 -22.71
C ILE A 432 -16.93 8.02 -22.84
N LYS A 433 -16.41 8.92 -21.99
CA LYS A 433 -15.01 9.34 -21.92
C LYS A 433 -14.34 8.93 -20.62
N TYR A 434 -15.07 9.07 -19.52
CA TYR A 434 -14.53 8.92 -18.17
C TYR A 434 -15.44 8.08 -17.28
N ILE A 435 -14.85 7.08 -16.62
CA ILE A 435 -15.50 6.27 -15.58
C ILE A 435 -14.69 6.39 -14.30
N GLY A 436 -15.28 7.02 -13.28
CA GLY A 436 -14.61 7.43 -12.06
C GLY A 436 -14.31 6.31 -11.07
N GLU A 437 -13.51 6.65 -10.05
CA GLU A 437 -13.06 5.70 -9.03
C GLU A 437 -14.26 5.01 -8.38
N LEU A 438 -14.22 3.69 -8.25
CA LEU A 438 -15.29 2.88 -7.63
C LEU A 438 -16.69 3.08 -8.26
N ALA A 439 -16.79 3.63 -9.48
CA ALA A 439 -18.08 4.01 -10.08
C ALA A 439 -19.11 2.88 -10.07
N PHE A 440 -18.71 1.64 -10.34
CA PHE A 440 -19.50 0.41 -10.33
C PHE A 440 -18.90 -0.64 -9.39
N ASP A 441 -18.23 -0.21 -8.33
CA ASP A 441 -17.71 -1.14 -7.32
C ASP A 441 -18.84 -1.94 -6.68
N ASN A 442 -18.66 -3.26 -6.57
CA ASN A 442 -19.64 -4.19 -6.01
C ASN A 442 -21.02 -4.17 -6.72
N THR A 443 -21.05 -4.02 -8.05
CA THR A 443 -22.26 -4.25 -8.87
C THR A 443 -22.28 -5.65 -9.48
N GLN A 444 -23.35 -6.02 -10.18
CA GLN A 444 -23.53 -7.34 -10.81
C GLN A 444 -23.77 -7.21 -12.31
N LEU A 445 -23.08 -6.27 -12.98
CA LEU A 445 -23.27 -5.98 -14.40
C LEU A 445 -23.04 -7.25 -15.23
N THR A 446 -24.01 -7.56 -16.09
CA THR A 446 -24.00 -8.75 -16.95
C THR A 446 -23.79 -8.38 -18.40
N GLY A 447 -23.12 -9.26 -19.13
CA GLY A 447 -22.97 -9.17 -20.59
C GLY A 447 -21.66 -8.55 -21.04
N ASP A 448 -21.65 -8.19 -22.33
CA ASP A 448 -20.46 -7.77 -23.06
C ASP A 448 -20.34 -6.24 -23.10
N PHE A 449 -19.20 -5.72 -22.66
CA PHE A 449 -18.95 -4.28 -22.62
C PHE A 449 -18.01 -3.85 -23.74
N LYS A 450 -18.56 -3.05 -24.65
CA LYS A 450 -17.84 -2.49 -25.80
C LYS A 450 -17.63 -1.00 -25.60
N PHE A 451 -16.43 -0.63 -25.14
CA PHE A 451 -16.02 0.76 -24.99
C PHE A 451 -15.50 1.30 -26.32
N GLN A 452 -16.14 2.36 -26.81
CA GLN A 452 -15.95 2.89 -28.16
C GLN A 452 -14.87 3.98 -28.21
N GLN A 453 -14.88 4.79 -29.27
CA GLN A 453 -13.77 5.65 -29.72
C GLN A 453 -13.34 6.72 -28.69
N ASN A 454 -14.25 7.16 -27.82
CA ASN A 454 -14.02 8.32 -26.95
C ASN A 454 -13.53 7.98 -25.54
N LEU A 455 -13.40 6.70 -25.16
CA LEU A 455 -13.02 6.34 -23.79
C LEU A 455 -11.54 6.71 -23.54
N GLU A 456 -11.32 7.64 -22.60
CA GLU A 456 -10.00 8.13 -22.17
C GLU A 456 -9.52 7.39 -20.93
N THR A 457 -10.39 7.23 -19.92
CA THR A 457 -9.97 6.71 -18.61
C THR A 457 -11.05 5.87 -17.93
N ILE A 458 -10.62 4.73 -17.39
CA ILE A 458 -11.33 3.95 -16.38
C ILE A 458 -10.51 4.00 -15.10
N GLU A 459 -11.05 4.61 -14.06
CA GLU A 459 -10.33 4.89 -12.83
C GLU A 459 -10.22 3.71 -11.86
N LYS A 460 -9.47 3.97 -10.77
CA LYS A 460 -9.18 3.00 -9.73
C LYS A 460 -10.45 2.26 -9.26
N LYS A 461 -10.39 0.93 -9.29
CA LYS A 461 -11.49 0.06 -8.82
C LYS A 461 -12.87 0.33 -9.45
N ALA A 462 -12.93 0.98 -10.63
CA ALA A 462 -14.19 1.38 -11.24
C ALA A 462 -15.22 0.24 -11.38
N PHE A 463 -14.78 -0.98 -11.65
CA PHE A 463 -15.61 -2.19 -11.77
C PHE A 463 -15.19 -3.28 -10.79
N ASN A 464 -14.53 -2.92 -9.68
CA ASN A 464 -14.05 -3.89 -8.69
C ASN A 464 -15.18 -4.82 -8.21
N GLU A 465 -14.88 -6.12 -8.14
CA GLU A 465 -15.82 -7.19 -7.75
C GLU A 465 -17.07 -7.33 -8.66
N ASN A 466 -17.00 -6.92 -9.94
CA ASN A 466 -18.06 -7.25 -10.92
C ASN A 466 -17.93 -8.68 -11.43
N THR A 467 -18.47 -9.62 -10.67
CA THR A 467 -18.35 -11.06 -10.91
C THR A 467 -19.22 -11.59 -12.07
N LYS A 468 -19.84 -10.73 -12.90
CA LYS A 468 -20.83 -11.13 -13.92
C LYS A 468 -20.58 -10.57 -15.32
N ILE A 469 -19.58 -9.71 -15.49
CA ILE A 469 -19.17 -9.21 -16.80
C ILE A 469 -18.52 -10.36 -17.58
N THR A 470 -18.94 -10.58 -18.83
CA THR A 470 -18.49 -11.72 -19.64
C THR A 470 -17.35 -11.37 -20.59
N SER A 471 -17.37 -10.18 -21.18
CA SER A 471 -16.30 -9.74 -22.07
C SER A 471 -16.09 -8.23 -22.09
N LEU A 472 -14.86 -7.83 -22.41
CA LEU A 472 -14.43 -6.45 -22.58
C LEU A 472 -13.84 -6.23 -23.98
N SER A 473 -14.27 -5.18 -24.66
CA SER A 473 -13.69 -4.74 -25.93
C SER A 473 -13.43 -3.25 -25.88
N PHE A 474 -12.19 -2.85 -26.17
CA PHE A 474 -11.75 -1.44 -26.19
C PHE A 474 -11.41 -1.03 -27.62
N SER A 475 -12.00 0.06 -28.12
CA SER A 475 -11.71 0.61 -29.45
C SER A 475 -11.48 2.12 -29.44
N SER A 476 -10.91 2.65 -28.36
CA SER A 476 -10.59 4.08 -28.20
C SER A 476 -9.69 4.57 -29.33
N THR A 477 -9.99 5.74 -29.91
CA THR A 477 -9.16 6.39 -30.94
C THR A 477 -8.21 7.44 -30.35
N ILE A 478 -8.09 7.45 -29.03
CA ILE A 478 -7.27 8.34 -28.21
C ILE A 478 -6.53 7.48 -27.16
N PRO A 479 -5.51 8.03 -26.46
CA PRO A 479 -4.83 7.30 -25.39
C PRO A 479 -5.82 6.82 -24.32
N LEU A 480 -5.71 5.55 -23.93
CA LEU A 480 -6.59 4.89 -22.96
C LEU A 480 -5.81 4.55 -21.70
N THR A 481 -6.31 4.99 -20.55
CA THR A 481 -5.79 4.59 -19.23
C THR A 481 -6.81 3.71 -18.52
N ILE A 482 -6.37 2.52 -18.09
CA ILE A 482 -7.14 1.63 -17.21
C ILE A 482 -6.39 1.56 -15.89
N SER A 483 -6.87 2.29 -14.89
CA SER A 483 -6.17 2.52 -13.61
C SER A 483 -6.15 1.29 -12.69
N GLU A 484 -5.48 1.44 -11.54
CA GLU A 484 -5.29 0.40 -10.53
C GLU A 484 -6.58 -0.36 -10.18
N SER A 485 -6.51 -1.69 -10.22
CA SER A 485 -7.61 -2.59 -9.84
C SER A 485 -8.95 -2.32 -10.55
N ALA A 486 -8.97 -1.64 -11.72
CA ALA A 486 -10.20 -1.23 -12.40
C ALA A 486 -11.20 -2.38 -12.61
N PHE A 487 -10.74 -3.59 -12.94
CA PHE A 487 -11.52 -4.82 -13.09
C PHE A 487 -11.04 -5.95 -12.16
N PHE A 488 -10.58 -5.59 -10.95
CA PHE A 488 -10.14 -6.56 -9.97
C PHE A 488 -11.27 -7.51 -9.56
N ASN A 489 -10.97 -8.82 -9.52
CA ASN A 489 -11.91 -9.90 -9.19
C ASN A 489 -13.17 -9.97 -10.09
N CYS A 490 -13.10 -9.47 -11.33
CA CYS A 490 -14.14 -9.68 -12.35
C CYS A 490 -14.09 -11.10 -12.93
N ASN A 491 -14.30 -12.10 -12.08
CA ASN A 491 -13.98 -13.51 -12.33
C ASN A 491 -14.72 -14.19 -13.50
N SER A 492 -15.80 -13.60 -14.03
CA SER A 492 -16.57 -14.14 -15.17
C SER A 492 -16.07 -13.67 -16.54
N ILE A 493 -15.08 -12.76 -16.60
CA ILE A 493 -14.56 -12.27 -17.87
C ILE A 493 -13.81 -13.40 -18.58
N THR A 494 -14.28 -13.78 -19.77
CA THR A 494 -13.65 -14.81 -20.61
C THR A 494 -12.86 -14.23 -21.78
N LEU A 495 -13.08 -12.95 -22.12
CA LEU A 495 -12.46 -12.31 -23.28
C LEU A 495 -12.17 -10.83 -23.02
N ILE A 496 -10.93 -10.43 -23.33
CA ILE A 496 -10.52 -9.03 -23.42
C ILE A 496 -9.96 -8.79 -24.83
N THR A 497 -10.47 -7.78 -25.53
CA THR A 497 -9.99 -7.41 -26.87
C THR A 497 -9.60 -5.94 -26.92
N PHE A 498 -8.39 -5.67 -27.41
CA PHE A 498 -7.91 -4.33 -27.73
C PHE A 498 -7.97 -4.12 -29.25
N LYS A 499 -8.92 -3.29 -29.71
CA LYS A 499 -9.13 -2.88 -31.11
C LYS A 499 -8.71 -1.43 -31.30
N THR A 500 -7.51 -1.09 -30.82
CA THR A 500 -6.97 0.27 -30.91
C THR A 500 -5.49 0.24 -31.24
N THR A 501 -5.08 1.21 -32.05
CA THR A 501 -3.69 1.53 -32.37
C THR A 501 -3.12 2.65 -31.49
N ASN A 502 -3.94 3.25 -30.61
CA ASN A 502 -3.52 4.31 -29.70
C ASN A 502 -2.96 3.76 -28.39
N GLN A 503 -2.14 4.56 -27.74
CA GLN A 503 -1.42 4.18 -26.51
C GLN A 503 -2.39 3.71 -25.42
N ILE A 504 -2.11 2.55 -24.84
CA ILE A 504 -2.82 1.99 -23.69
C ILE A 504 -1.87 1.93 -22.49
N SER A 505 -2.33 2.45 -21.35
CA SER A 505 -1.67 2.28 -20.05
C SER A 505 -2.53 1.43 -19.13
N LEU A 506 -1.99 0.30 -18.67
CA LEU A 506 -2.64 -0.63 -17.74
C LEU A 506 -2.07 -0.45 -16.34
N GLY A 507 -2.93 -0.22 -15.36
CA GLY A 507 -2.56 0.06 -13.97
C GLY A 507 -2.24 -1.19 -13.15
N VAL A 508 -1.77 -0.98 -11.92
CA VAL A 508 -1.44 -2.05 -10.97
C VAL A 508 -2.68 -2.92 -10.71
N THR A 509 -2.58 -4.23 -10.88
CA THR A 509 -3.66 -5.22 -10.64
C THR A 509 -4.98 -4.97 -11.40
N CYS A 510 -4.98 -4.18 -12.49
CA CYS A 510 -6.22 -3.75 -13.15
C CYS A 510 -7.07 -4.91 -13.71
N PHE A 511 -6.47 -6.05 -14.04
CA PHE A 511 -7.12 -7.28 -14.49
C PHE A 511 -6.72 -8.48 -13.61
N SER A 512 -6.49 -8.27 -12.31
CA SER A 512 -6.16 -9.35 -11.38
C SER A 512 -7.42 -10.12 -10.97
N GLY A 513 -7.31 -11.44 -10.80
CA GLY A 513 -8.39 -12.31 -10.34
C GLY A 513 -9.40 -12.70 -11.44
N LEU A 514 -9.02 -12.63 -12.72
CA LEU A 514 -9.89 -13.03 -13.83
C LEU A 514 -9.84 -14.55 -14.04
N SER A 515 -10.46 -15.31 -13.14
CA SER A 515 -10.35 -16.78 -13.13
C SER A 515 -10.92 -17.49 -14.37
N SER A 516 -11.80 -16.83 -15.14
CA SER A 516 -12.37 -17.39 -16.39
C SER A 516 -11.65 -16.95 -17.67
N LEU A 517 -10.66 -16.04 -17.57
CA LEU A 517 -9.91 -15.55 -18.73
C LEU A 517 -8.80 -16.54 -19.08
N THR A 518 -8.98 -17.31 -20.15
CA THR A 518 -8.02 -18.37 -20.56
C THR A 518 -6.96 -17.87 -21.55
N TYR A 519 -7.24 -16.80 -22.30
CA TYR A 519 -6.34 -16.26 -23.31
C TYR A 519 -6.29 -14.74 -23.26
N ILE A 520 -5.10 -14.17 -23.41
CA ILE A 520 -4.91 -12.73 -23.58
C ILE A 520 -3.95 -12.42 -24.72
N SER A 521 -4.35 -11.47 -25.57
CA SER A 521 -3.50 -10.89 -26.62
C SER A 521 -3.17 -9.45 -26.28
N ILE A 522 -1.88 -9.15 -26.14
CA ILE A 522 -1.35 -7.84 -25.76
C ILE A 522 -0.78 -7.18 -27.03
N PRO A 523 -1.39 -6.08 -27.53
CA PRO A 523 -0.89 -5.37 -28.71
C PRO A 523 0.31 -4.46 -28.38
N GLU A 524 1.06 -4.08 -29.42
CA GLU A 524 2.15 -3.10 -29.32
C GLU A 524 1.67 -1.72 -28.82
N SER A 525 0.37 -1.43 -28.95
CA SER A 525 -0.22 -0.20 -28.43
C SER A 525 -0.20 -0.11 -26.90
N VAL A 526 -0.01 -1.22 -26.18
CA VAL A 526 0.21 -1.20 -24.73
C VAL A 526 1.64 -0.72 -24.44
N ILE A 527 1.75 0.49 -23.86
CA ILE A 527 3.04 1.15 -23.57
C ILE A 527 3.42 1.10 -22.09
N SER A 528 2.49 0.73 -21.20
CA SER A 528 2.72 0.62 -19.76
C SER A 528 1.83 -0.45 -19.16
N VAL A 529 2.41 -1.26 -18.27
CA VAL A 529 1.71 -2.30 -17.51
C VAL A 529 2.15 -2.26 -16.05
N GLY A 530 1.21 -2.01 -15.15
CA GLY A 530 1.45 -2.00 -13.71
C GLY A 530 1.69 -3.39 -13.13
N SER A 531 2.26 -3.44 -11.92
CA SER A 531 2.51 -4.70 -11.22
C SER A 531 1.22 -5.50 -11.00
N GLY A 532 1.29 -6.82 -11.14
CA GLY A 532 0.16 -7.71 -10.86
C GLY A 532 -1.00 -7.62 -11.85
N CYS A 533 -0.83 -6.97 -13.01
CA CYS A 533 -1.90 -6.67 -13.96
C CYS A 533 -2.85 -7.85 -14.22
N PHE A 534 -2.33 -9.08 -14.40
CA PHE A 534 -3.11 -10.31 -14.64
C PHE A 534 -2.92 -11.35 -13.53
N MET A 535 -2.50 -10.95 -12.33
CA MET A 535 -2.24 -11.86 -11.21
C MET A 535 -3.48 -12.72 -10.88
N ASN A 536 -3.26 -13.99 -10.51
CA ASN A 536 -4.28 -14.96 -10.13
C ASN A 536 -5.41 -15.13 -11.16
N SER A 537 -5.11 -15.02 -12.45
CA SER A 537 -6.08 -15.20 -13.54
C SER A 537 -6.05 -16.62 -14.10
N GLY A 538 -7.12 -17.02 -14.78
CA GLY A 538 -7.26 -18.35 -15.39
C GLY A 538 -6.45 -18.56 -16.68
N ILE A 539 -5.45 -17.72 -16.93
CA ILE A 539 -4.77 -17.63 -18.23
C ILE A 539 -3.99 -18.92 -18.49
N GLU A 540 -4.25 -19.52 -19.65
CA GLU A 540 -3.56 -20.70 -20.19
C GLU A 540 -2.50 -20.31 -21.22
N GLN A 541 -2.75 -19.23 -21.99
CA GLN A 541 -1.87 -18.76 -23.05
C GLN A 541 -1.85 -17.22 -23.13
N VAL A 542 -0.66 -16.68 -23.38
CA VAL A 542 -0.41 -15.25 -23.63
C VAL A 542 0.16 -15.08 -25.04
N SER A 543 -0.33 -14.08 -25.77
CA SER A 543 0.21 -13.67 -27.06
C SER A 543 0.62 -12.19 -27.02
N PHE A 544 1.87 -11.91 -27.35
CA PHE A 544 2.35 -10.55 -27.61
C PHE A 544 2.36 -10.32 -29.13
N ILE A 545 1.53 -9.41 -29.62
CA ILE A 545 1.41 -9.17 -31.06
C ILE A 545 2.73 -8.61 -31.57
N GLY A 546 3.25 -9.16 -32.67
CA GLY A 546 4.53 -8.76 -33.24
C GLY A 546 5.76 -9.31 -32.51
N ASP A 547 5.57 -10.18 -31.51
CA ASP A 547 6.67 -10.68 -30.66
C ASP A 547 7.48 -9.56 -30.00
N SER A 548 6.79 -8.47 -29.63
CA SER A 548 7.39 -7.25 -29.09
C SER A 548 6.53 -6.65 -27.97
N ILE A 549 7.17 -5.88 -27.08
CA ILE A 549 6.52 -5.06 -26.04
C ILE A 549 7.07 -3.64 -26.04
N ASN A 550 6.21 -2.64 -25.77
CA ASN A 550 6.61 -1.24 -25.68
C ASN A 550 6.81 -0.73 -24.23
N PHE A 551 6.56 -1.59 -23.24
CA PHE A 551 6.76 -1.30 -21.81
C PHE A 551 8.09 -1.88 -21.25
N GLY A 552 8.96 -2.41 -22.13
CA GLY A 552 10.36 -2.75 -21.87
C GLY A 552 10.63 -3.98 -20.99
N SER A 553 9.78 -4.32 -20.02
CA SER A 553 9.99 -5.45 -19.10
C SER A 553 8.69 -6.13 -18.74
N ILE A 554 8.70 -7.44 -18.53
CA ILE A 554 7.54 -8.12 -17.93
C ILE A 554 7.42 -7.63 -16.49
N SER A 555 6.37 -6.87 -16.19
CA SER A 555 6.21 -6.18 -14.91
C SER A 555 6.14 -7.13 -13.70
N ALA A 556 6.50 -6.62 -12.53
CA ALA A 556 6.49 -7.38 -11.28
C ALA A 556 5.13 -8.06 -11.04
N SER A 557 5.12 -9.35 -10.71
CA SER A 557 3.92 -10.17 -10.47
C SER A 557 2.89 -10.21 -11.62
N MET A 558 3.22 -9.77 -12.84
CA MET A 558 2.24 -9.59 -13.94
C MET A 558 1.32 -10.81 -14.16
N PHE A 559 1.87 -12.03 -14.12
CA PHE A 559 1.15 -13.30 -14.28
C PHE A 559 1.32 -14.23 -13.06
N LYS A 560 1.65 -13.65 -11.88
CA LYS A 560 1.79 -14.42 -10.64
C LYS A 560 0.51 -15.20 -10.35
N GLY A 561 0.63 -16.48 -10.04
CA GLY A 561 -0.52 -17.32 -9.67
C GLY A 561 -1.46 -17.66 -10.83
N CYS A 562 -1.07 -17.44 -12.09
CA CYS A 562 -1.79 -18.00 -13.24
C CYS A 562 -1.52 -19.51 -13.33
N THR A 563 -2.23 -20.29 -12.52
CA THR A 563 -1.95 -21.72 -12.30
C THR A 563 -2.24 -22.63 -13.49
N HIS A 564 -2.82 -22.10 -14.59
CA HIS A 564 -3.05 -22.86 -15.83
C HIS A 564 -2.09 -22.45 -16.97
N LEU A 565 -1.22 -21.46 -16.74
CA LEU A 565 -0.27 -20.97 -17.74
C LEU A 565 0.88 -21.97 -17.90
N SER A 566 0.77 -22.83 -18.93
CA SER A 566 1.72 -23.92 -19.20
C SER A 566 2.76 -23.59 -20.28
N VAL A 567 2.48 -22.58 -21.12
CA VAL A 567 3.39 -22.10 -22.17
C VAL A 567 3.47 -20.58 -22.09
N PHE A 568 4.70 -20.05 -22.02
CA PHE A 568 4.96 -18.62 -22.03
C PHE A 568 6.13 -18.29 -22.95
N ASN A 569 5.86 -17.50 -23.98
CA ASN A 569 6.88 -16.99 -24.88
C ASN A 569 7.28 -15.57 -24.45
N VAL A 570 8.54 -15.40 -24.05
CA VAL A 570 9.08 -14.09 -23.70
C VAL A 570 9.30 -13.28 -24.98
N PRO A 571 8.79 -12.03 -25.08
CA PRO A 571 8.97 -11.18 -26.26
C PRO A 571 10.44 -10.96 -26.62
N SER A 572 10.74 -10.94 -27.92
CA SER A 572 12.11 -10.81 -28.44
C SER A 572 12.85 -9.54 -28.01
N ASN A 573 12.14 -8.46 -27.64
CA ASN A 573 12.71 -7.19 -27.18
C ASN A 573 12.60 -6.97 -25.66
N CYS A 574 12.22 -7.98 -24.89
CA CYS A 574 12.09 -7.90 -23.44
C CYS A 574 13.44 -7.67 -22.75
N ILE A 575 13.56 -6.62 -21.94
CA ILE A 575 14.80 -6.28 -21.23
C ILE A 575 14.88 -7.04 -19.90
N ASN A 576 13.81 -7.08 -19.11
CA ASN A 576 13.82 -7.74 -17.79
C ASN A 576 12.57 -8.61 -17.61
N ILE A 577 12.75 -9.74 -16.92
CA ILE A 577 11.66 -10.54 -16.36
C ILE A 577 11.54 -10.15 -14.89
N GLY A 578 10.55 -9.32 -14.56
CA GLY A 578 10.45 -8.64 -13.28
C GLY A 578 10.12 -9.53 -12.07
N PRO A 579 10.18 -8.98 -10.84
CA PRO A 579 10.06 -9.75 -9.62
C PRO A 579 8.73 -10.52 -9.53
N GLU A 580 8.81 -11.81 -9.20
CA GLU A 580 7.64 -12.71 -9.09
C GLU A 580 6.74 -12.78 -10.35
N SER A 581 7.16 -12.28 -11.51
CA SER A 581 6.28 -12.05 -12.67
C SER A 581 5.56 -13.29 -13.21
N LEU A 582 6.20 -14.46 -13.13
CA LEU A 582 5.68 -15.75 -13.57
C LEU A 582 5.63 -16.76 -12.42
N SER A 583 5.74 -16.29 -11.17
CA SER A 583 5.71 -17.17 -9.99
C SER A 583 4.37 -17.91 -9.87
N TYR A 584 4.41 -19.14 -9.36
CA TYR A 584 3.25 -20.03 -9.19
C TYR A 584 2.49 -20.34 -10.50
N THR A 585 3.16 -20.26 -11.65
CA THR A 585 2.62 -20.73 -12.94
C THR A 585 2.94 -22.21 -13.16
N THR A 586 2.42 -22.79 -14.24
CA THR A 586 2.63 -24.22 -14.60
C THR A 586 3.48 -24.37 -15.86
N ILE A 587 4.29 -23.35 -16.18
CA ILE A 587 5.21 -23.40 -17.32
C ILE A 587 6.13 -24.61 -17.22
N THR A 588 6.31 -25.32 -18.33
CA THR A 588 7.11 -26.55 -18.39
C THR A 588 8.52 -26.31 -18.92
N SER A 589 8.67 -25.36 -19.83
CA SER A 589 9.96 -24.90 -20.33
C SER A 589 9.89 -23.42 -20.66
N ILE A 590 11.04 -22.75 -20.66
CA ILE A 590 11.12 -21.36 -21.07
C ILE A 590 12.41 -21.06 -21.83
N THR A 591 12.27 -20.30 -22.90
CA THR A 591 13.39 -19.74 -23.67
C THR A 591 13.59 -18.29 -23.26
N ILE A 592 14.83 -17.93 -22.93
CA ILE A 592 15.25 -16.58 -22.58
C ILE A 592 15.85 -15.92 -23.83
N PRO A 593 15.18 -14.91 -24.43
CA PRO A 593 15.67 -14.19 -25.60
C PRO A 593 16.99 -13.46 -25.34
N ASP A 594 17.73 -13.16 -26.41
CA ASP A 594 19.04 -12.49 -26.32
C ASP A 594 18.95 -11.08 -25.71
N SER A 595 17.80 -10.42 -25.79
CA SER A 595 17.54 -9.08 -25.24
C SER A 595 17.43 -9.03 -23.72
N VAL A 596 17.12 -10.15 -23.05
CA VAL A 596 16.91 -10.18 -21.61
C VAL A 596 18.24 -9.98 -20.88
N GLN A 597 18.30 -8.93 -20.05
CA GLN A 597 19.45 -8.55 -19.24
C GLN A 597 19.33 -8.99 -17.79
N ILE A 598 18.11 -9.11 -17.26
CA ILE A 598 17.86 -9.43 -15.84
C ILE A 598 16.74 -10.47 -15.72
N LEU A 599 17.05 -11.56 -15.01
CA LEU A 599 16.04 -12.40 -14.36
C LEU A 599 15.91 -11.90 -12.92
N ASP A 600 14.81 -11.24 -12.58
CA ASP A 600 14.67 -10.56 -11.30
C ASP A 600 14.17 -11.51 -10.19
N ASP A 601 14.18 -11.01 -8.95
CA ASP A 601 13.92 -11.81 -7.75
C ASP A 601 12.64 -12.65 -7.86
N GLN A 602 12.79 -13.96 -7.63
CA GLN A 602 11.67 -14.91 -7.58
C GLN A 602 10.79 -14.96 -8.84
N CYS A 603 11.29 -14.52 -10.01
CA CYS A 603 10.45 -14.40 -11.21
C CYS A 603 9.84 -15.73 -11.70
N PHE A 604 10.44 -16.88 -11.39
CA PHE A 604 9.90 -18.24 -11.64
C PHE A 604 9.62 -19.02 -10.36
N LYS A 605 9.49 -18.35 -9.21
CA LYS A 605 9.28 -19.03 -7.93
C LYS A 605 8.05 -19.93 -7.97
N ALA A 606 8.18 -21.15 -7.46
CA ALA A 606 7.14 -22.16 -7.36
C ALA A 606 6.50 -22.55 -8.70
N CYS A 607 7.21 -22.37 -9.82
CA CYS A 607 6.87 -23.00 -11.10
C CYS A 607 7.19 -24.51 -11.01
N ARG A 608 6.34 -25.25 -10.31
CA ARG A 608 6.60 -26.65 -9.92
C ARG A 608 6.76 -27.61 -11.10
N HIS A 609 6.22 -27.23 -12.27
CA HIS A 609 6.29 -28.00 -13.50
C HIS A 609 7.41 -27.57 -14.45
N LEU A 610 8.19 -26.55 -14.10
CA LEU A 610 9.29 -26.10 -14.94
C LEU A 610 10.37 -27.17 -14.96
N GLU A 611 10.63 -27.77 -16.12
CA GLU A 611 11.61 -28.84 -16.32
C GLU A 611 12.94 -28.29 -16.85
N SER A 612 12.88 -27.30 -17.75
CA SER A 612 14.07 -26.80 -18.42
C SER A 612 14.03 -25.31 -18.76
N ILE A 613 15.22 -24.71 -18.86
CA ILE A 613 15.41 -23.36 -19.38
C ILE A 613 16.40 -23.38 -20.55
N GLN A 614 16.16 -22.52 -21.53
CA GLN A 614 17.00 -22.34 -22.71
C GLN A 614 17.54 -20.91 -22.76
N ILE A 615 18.88 -20.77 -22.79
CA ILE A 615 19.61 -19.50 -22.89
C ILE A 615 20.57 -19.61 -24.08
N SER A 616 20.55 -18.62 -24.98
CA SER A 616 21.40 -18.56 -26.16
C SER A 616 22.82 -18.07 -25.82
N SER A 617 23.83 -18.49 -26.59
CA SER A 617 25.21 -17.99 -26.48
C SER A 617 25.34 -16.49 -26.80
N ASN A 618 24.36 -15.90 -27.49
CA ASN A 618 24.30 -14.46 -27.74
C ASN A 618 23.58 -13.67 -26.63
N SER A 619 23.22 -14.32 -25.52
CA SER A 619 22.46 -13.70 -24.43
C SER A 619 23.15 -12.49 -23.81
N ASN A 620 22.38 -11.42 -23.60
CA ASN A 620 22.79 -10.23 -22.86
C ASN A 620 22.53 -10.34 -21.34
N LEU A 621 22.13 -11.51 -20.85
CA LEU A 621 21.84 -11.72 -19.42
C LEU A 621 23.05 -11.30 -18.60
N SER A 622 22.82 -10.42 -17.62
CA SER A 622 23.85 -9.80 -16.79
C SER A 622 23.61 -9.98 -15.29
N ARG A 623 22.36 -10.26 -14.89
CA ARG A 623 21.98 -10.51 -13.50
C ARG A 623 20.94 -11.62 -13.38
N ILE A 624 21.13 -12.47 -12.37
CA ILE A 624 20.17 -13.47 -11.89
C ILE A 624 19.86 -13.09 -10.43
N GLY A 625 18.60 -12.80 -10.14
CA GLY A 625 18.12 -12.34 -8.84
C GLY A 625 18.00 -13.44 -7.79
N PHE A 626 17.62 -13.05 -6.59
CA PHE A 626 17.42 -13.95 -5.46
C PHE A 626 16.25 -14.91 -5.71
N GLY A 627 16.46 -16.20 -5.48
CA GLY A 627 15.39 -17.20 -5.47
C GLY A 627 14.61 -17.33 -6.78
N VAL A 628 15.22 -17.01 -7.93
CA VAL A 628 14.57 -17.06 -9.26
C VAL A 628 13.81 -18.38 -9.48
N PHE A 629 14.38 -19.51 -9.07
CA PHE A 629 13.81 -20.86 -9.21
C PHE A 629 13.43 -21.51 -7.88
N ASP A 630 13.22 -20.72 -6.82
CA ASP A 630 12.80 -21.22 -5.50
C ASP A 630 11.52 -22.05 -5.63
N GLY A 631 11.51 -23.32 -5.20
CA GLY A 631 10.35 -24.20 -5.27
C GLY A 631 10.03 -24.79 -6.67
N CYS A 632 10.93 -24.66 -7.66
CA CYS A 632 10.81 -25.32 -8.97
C CYS A 632 11.19 -26.82 -8.87
N SER A 633 10.28 -27.64 -8.34
CA SER A 633 10.54 -29.04 -7.98
C SER A 633 10.83 -30.00 -9.15
N GLN A 634 10.60 -29.61 -10.40
CA GLN A 634 10.89 -30.41 -11.59
C GLN A 634 12.06 -29.86 -12.43
N PHE A 635 12.64 -28.71 -12.03
CA PHE A 635 13.64 -28.03 -12.83
C PHE A 635 14.98 -28.77 -12.75
N SER A 636 15.36 -29.41 -13.85
CA SER A 636 16.49 -30.34 -13.91
C SER A 636 17.51 -30.00 -14.99
N ILE A 637 17.13 -29.24 -16.03
CA ILE A 637 17.95 -29.03 -17.22
C ILE A 637 18.13 -27.55 -17.53
N VAL A 638 19.40 -27.11 -17.57
CA VAL A 638 19.84 -25.91 -18.29
C VAL A 638 20.58 -26.37 -19.53
N ASN A 639 20.28 -25.78 -20.69
CA ASN A 639 21.00 -26.07 -21.93
C ASN A 639 22.48 -25.67 -21.85
N GLN A 640 23.32 -26.26 -22.69
CA GLN A 640 24.72 -25.84 -22.83
C GLN A 640 24.80 -24.50 -23.56
N PHE A 641 25.45 -23.50 -22.95
CA PHE A 641 25.68 -22.20 -23.56
C PHE A 641 26.92 -21.51 -22.96
N GLN A 642 27.48 -20.57 -23.72
CA GLN A 642 28.52 -19.66 -23.25
C GLN A 642 28.23 -18.27 -23.80
N SER A 643 27.84 -17.35 -22.92
CA SER A 643 27.58 -15.94 -23.25
C SER A 643 28.67 -15.04 -22.67
N LYS A 644 28.50 -13.72 -22.84
CA LYS A 644 29.44 -12.73 -22.31
C LYS A 644 29.61 -12.83 -20.78
N ASN A 645 28.52 -13.02 -20.04
CA ASN A 645 28.52 -12.94 -18.58
C ASN A 645 28.31 -14.29 -17.89
N PHE A 646 27.73 -15.29 -18.57
CA PHE A 646 27.41 -16.58 -17.98
C PHE A 646 27.82 -17.75 -18.87
N VAL A 647 28.09 -18.89 -18.26
CA VAL A 647 28.37 -20.16 -18.93
C VAL A 647 27.62 -21.26 -18.18
N SER A 648 27.08 -22.24 -18.91
CA SER A 648 26.53 -23.43 -18.28
C SER A 648 27.45 -24.63 -18.41
N GLU A 649 27.64 -25.35 -17.31
CA GLU A 649 28.44 -26.57 -17.25
C GLU A 649 27.74 -27.58 -16.35
N SER A 650 27.53 -28.81 -16.82
CA SER A 650 26.76 -29.82 -16.06
C SER A 650 25.36 -29.33 -15.60
N SER A 651 24.70 -28.53 -16.43
CA SER A 651 23.41 -27.87 -16.15
C SER A 651 23.42 -26.87 -14.98
N ALA A 652 24.58 -26.58 -14.39
CA ALA A 652 24.79 -25.46 -13.50
C ALA A 652 25.09 -24.18 -14.30
N ILE A 653 24.68 -23.02 -13.81
CA ILE A 653 25.04 -21.71 -14.37
C ILE A 653 26.12 -21.06 -13.52
N TYR A 654 27.24 -20.75 -14.15
CA TYR A 654 28.35 -20.01 -13.58
C TYR A 654 28.50 -18.64 -14.26
N SER A 655 29.21 -17.73 -13.62
CA SER A 655 29.79 -16.56 -14.31
C SER A 655 30.73 -17.03 -15.43
N SER A 656 30.89 -16.24 -16.49
CA SER A 656 31.72 -16.61 -17.65
C SER A 656 33.20 -16.87 -17.29
N ASP A 657 33.69 -16.27 -16.21
CA ASP A 657 35.02 -16.52 -15.64
C ASP A 657 35.08 -17.71 -14.65
N ARG A 658 33.95 -18.39 -14.43
CA ARG A 658 33.75 -19.53 -13.52
C ARG A 658 34.06 -19.24 -12.04
N ARG A 659 34.13 -17.97 -11.65
CA ARG A 659 34.39 -17.59 -10.25
C ARG A 659 33.14 -17.58 -9.38
N ARG A 660 31.94 -17.54 -9.97
CA ARG A 660 30.66 -17.46 -9.25
C ARG A 660 29.72 -18.54 -9.74
N MET A 661 29.11 -19.26 -8.81
CA MET A 661 28.05 -20.25 -9.07
C MET A 661 26.69 -19.64 -8.77
N HIS A 662 25.83 -19.51 -9.78
CA HIS A 662 24.56 -18.78 -9.68
C HIS A 662 23.34 -19.68 -9.54
N VAL A 663 23.26 -20.77 -10.30
CA VAL A 663 22.06 -21.63 -10.31
C VAL A 663 22.44 -23.09 -10.50
N TYR A 664 21.95 -23.95 -9.62
CA TYR A 664 21.90 -25.39 -9.78
C TYR A 664 20.42 -25.84 -9.85
N PRO A 665 20.03 -26.65 -10.85
CA PRO A 665 18.65 -27.10 -11.00
C PRO A 665 18.18 -27.95 -9.79
N PRO A 666 17.11 -27.57 -9.07
CA PRO A 666 16.66 -28.26 -7.85
C PRO A 666 16.29 -29.74 -8.03
N ALA A 667 15.84 -30.12 -9.22
CA ALA A 667 15.45 -31.48 -9.59
C ALA A 667 16.57 -32.25 -10.32
N SER A 668 17.81 -31.75 -10.31
CA SER A 668 18.94 -32.50 -10.86
C SER A 668 19.05 -33.87 -10.17
N THR A 669 19.14 -34.95 -10.94
CA THR A 669 19.19 -36.32 -10.42
C THR A 669 20.56 -36.70 -9.84
N ARG A 670 21.55 -35.79 -9.88
CA ARG A 670 22.88 -36.03 -9.34
C ARG A 670 22.83 -35.97 -7.81
N ILE A 671 23.12 -37.11 -7.20
CA ILE A 671 23.28 -37.24 -5.74
C ILE A 671 24.63 -36.66 -5.24
N TYR A 672 25.62 -36.57 -6.13
CA TYR A 672 26.94 -36.00 -5.87
C TYR A 672 27.24 -34.86 -6.84
N PHE A 673 27.70 -33.71 -6.32
CA PHE A 673 28.11 -32.59 -7.14
C PHE A 673 29.47 -32.04 -6.69
N SER A 674 30.37 -31.81 -7.65
CA SER A 674 31.64 -31.13 -7.40
C SER A 674 31.58 -29.76 -8.06
N LEU A 675 31.84 -28.71 -7.29
CA LEU A 675 32.06 -27.38 -7.85
C LEU A 675 33.38 -27.37 -8.64
N LEU A 676 33.47 -26.48 -9.62
CA LEU A 676 34.68 -26.27 -10.40
C LEU A 676 35.80 -25.69 -9.52
N GLU A 677 37.03 -26.15 -9.73
CA GLU A 677 38.21 -25.53 -9.12
C GLU A 677 38.31 -24.05 -9.53
N GLY A 678 38.60 -23.17 -8.56
CA GLY A 678 38.67 -21.73 -8.79
C GLY A 678 37.37 -20.96 -8.54
N VAL A 679 36.23 -21.63 -8.26
CA VAL A 679 35.00 -20.97 -7.80
C VAL A 679 35.28 -20.25 -6.48
N GLN A 680 34.92 -18.97 -6.42
CA GLN A 680 35.12 -18.07 -5.28
C GLN A 680 33.84 -17.78 -4.52
N HIS A 681 32.69 -17.80 -5.18
CA HIS A 681 31.42 -17.46 -4.56
C HIS A 681 30.32 -18.44 -4.98
N ILE A 682 29.59 -18.95 -3.99
CA ILE A 682 28.25 -19.53 -4.20
C ILE A 682 27.27 -18.38 -3.96
N GLU A 683 26.56 -17.98 -5.00
CA GLU A 683 25.64 -16.84 -4.93
C GLU A 683 24.36 -17.20 -4.16
N ASP A 684 23.56 -16.19 -3.86
CA ASP A 684 22.33 -16.38 -3.10
C ASP A 684 21.36 -17.34 -3.80
N SER A 685 20.75 -18.25 -3.04
CA SER A 685 19.83 -19.28 -3.54
C SER A 685 20.40 -20.24 -4.61
N ALA A 686 21.72 -20.31 -4.81
CA ALA A 686 22.28 -21.07 -5.92
C ALA A 686 21.90 -22.56 -5.96
N PHE A 687 21.73 -23.21 -4.82
CA PHE A 687 21.29 -24.61 -4.67
C PHE A 687 19.93 -24.72 -3.96
N ILE A 688 19.11 -23.66 -3.97
CA ILE A 688 17.84 -23.65 -3.24
C ILE A 688 16.94 -24.82 -3.66
N GLY A 689 16.43 -25.57 -2.69
CA GLY A 689 15.49 -26.68 -2.90
C GLY A 689 16.09 -27.90 -3.61
N CYS A 690 17.42 -28.03 -3.73
CA CYS A 690 18.05 -29.17 -4.38
C CYS A 690 17.77 -30.46 -3.60
N SER A 691 16.74 -31.20 -4.05
CA SER A 691 16.11 -32.24 -3.25
C SER A 691 16.76 -33.60 -3.41
N HIS A 692 17.63 -33.82 -4.40
CA HIS A 692 18.33 -35.09 -4.61
C HIS A 692 19.82 -35.02 -4.21
N LEU A 693 20.36 -33.83 -3.96
CA LEU A 693 21.78 -33.64 -3.66
C LEU A 693 22.10 -34.19 -2.27
N GLU A 694 22.86 -35.29 -2.18
CA GLU A 694 23.27 -35.90 -0.91
C GLU A 694 24.60 -35.36 -0.39
N SER A 695 25.51 -35.03 -1.29
CA SER A 695 26.83 -34.49 -0.93
C SER A 695 27.37 -33.55 -2.00
N ILE A 696 28.02 -32.48 -1.55
CA ILE A 696 28.68 -31.49 -2.40
C ILE A 696 30.15 -31.30 -2.00
N LEU A 697 31.04 -31.34 -3.00
CA LEU A 697 32.45 -31.02 -2.83
C LEU A 697 32.68 -29.53 -3.15
N LEU A 698 33.11 -28.79 -2.12
CA LEU A 698 33.48 -27.39 -2.22
C LEU A 698 35.00 -27.25 -2.46
N PRO A 699 35.48 -26.32 -3.29
CA PRO A 699 36.91 -26.18 -3.57
C PRO A 699 37.65 -25.63 -2.34
N GLU A 700 38.71 -26.31 -1.92
CA GLU A 700 39.35 -26.10 -0.61
C GLU A 700 40.02 -24.73 -0.46
N ASN A 701 40.58 -24.19 -1.54
CA ASN A 701 41.47 -23.02 -1.50
C ASN A 701 40.87 -21.75 -2.12
N SER A 702 39.85 -21.87 -2.96
CA SER A 702 39.31 -20.73 -3.71
C SER A 702 38.01 -20.18 -3.16
N LEU A 703 37.20 -20.97 -2.43
CA LEU A 703 35.86 -20.56 -2.03
C LEU A 703 35.90 -19.53 -0.89
N ILE A 704 35.44 -18.31 -1.16
CA ILE A 704 35.45 -17.16 -0.25
C ILE A 704 34.09 -17.00 0.44
N SER A 705 32.97 -17.22 -0.26
CA SER A 705 31.64 -16.98 0.33
C SER A 705 30.56 -17.97 -0.09
N ILE A 706 29.61 -18.17 0.82
CA ILE A 706 28.34 -18.87 0.60
C ILE A 706 27.19 -17.86 0.79
N GLY A 707 26.31 -17.72 -0.20
CA GLY A 707 25.22 -16.75 -0.22
C GLY A 707 24.05 -17.05 0.73
N ILE A 708 23.11 -16.11 0.81
CA ILE A 708 21.85 -16.22 1.56
C ILE A 708 21.01 -17.34 0.97
N SER A 709 20.45 -18.20 1.82
CA SER A 709 19.58 -19.31 1.42
C SER A 709 20.17 -20.25 0.35
N SER A 710 21.50 -20.28 0.18
CA SER A 710 22.13 -20.96 -0.94
C SER A 710 21.83 -22.46 -1.00
N PHE A 711 21.74 -23.17 0.13
CA PHE A 711 21.33 -24.58 0.24
C PHE A 711 20.00 -24.74 0.99
N GLN A 712 19.18 -23.69 1.07
CA GLN A 712 17.93 -23.78 1.79
C GLN A 712 17.04 -24.86 1.16
N GLY A 713 16.45 -25.74 1.98
CA GLY A 713 15.54 -26.78 1.50
C GLY A 713 16.23 -27.93 0.76
N CYS A 714 17.56 -28.08 0.86
CA CYS A 714 18.25 -29.27 0.38
C CYS A 714 17.95 -30.48 1.27
N THR A 715 16.78 -31.09 1.06
CA THR A 715 16.21 -32.09 1.99
C THR A 715 17.01 -33.36 2.12
N HIS A 716 17.82 -33.72 1.11
CA HIS A 716 18.64 -34.93 1.11
C HIS A 716 20.13 -34.67 1.38
N LEU A 717 20.55 -33.42 1.62
CA LEU A 717 21.95 -33.10 1.87
C LEU A 717 22.40 -33.70 3.21
N LYS A 718 23.25 -34.72 3.13
CA LYS A 718 23.81 -35.47 4.28
C LYS A 718 25.21 -34.96 4.63
N HIS A 719 25.99 -34.56 3.63
CA HIS A 719 27.41 -34.27 3.80
C HIS A 719 27.81 -32.97 3.09
N ILE A 720 28.54 -32.14 3.81
CA ILE A 720 29.22 -30.97 3.25
C ILE A 720 30.50 -30.70 4.04
N THR A 721 31.58 -30.42 3.31
CA THR A 721 32.83 -29.94 3.91
C THR A 721 32.92 -28.44 3.69
N ILE A 722 32.98 -27.67 4.78
CA ILE A 722 33.10 -26.21 4.78
C ILE A 722 34.60 -25.87 4.90
N PRO A 723 35.26 -25.43 3.80
CA PRO A 723 36.70 -25.17 3.80
C PRO A 723 37.08 -23.95 4.64
N SER A 724 38.34 -23.90 5.05
CA SER A 724 38.89 -22.83 5.89
C SER A 724 39.01 -21.48 5.18
N SER A 725 38.94 -21.46 3.84
CA SER A 725 39.00 -20.28 2.99
C SER A 725 37.75 -19.39 3.08
N ILE A 726 36.62 -19.91 3.58
CA ILE A 726 35.35 -19.18 3.64
C ILE A 726 35.46 -18.03 4.65
N GLN A 727 35.08 -16.83 4.20
CA GLN A 727 35.06 -15.60 4.99
C GLN A 727 33.64 -15.18 5.37
N SER A 728 32.63 -15.57 4.58
CA SER A 728 31.23 -15.24 4.85
C SER A 728 30.26 -16.38 4.47
N VAL A 729 29.22 -16.54 5.29
CA VAL A 729 28.10 -17.46 5.06
C VAL A 729 26.81 -16.68 5.28
N GLY A 730 25.96 -16.63 4.26
CA GLY A 730 24.68 -15.91 4.29
C GLY A 730 23.70 -16.50 5.29
N SER A 731 22.74 -15.67 5.72
CA SER A 731 21.66 -16.12 6.58
C SER A 731 20.83 -17.22 5.91
N ASN A 732 20.34 -18.18 6.68
CA ASN A 732 19.52 -19.30 6.19
C ASN A 732 20.16 -20.18 5.10
N ALA A 733 21.47 -20.07 4.84
CA ALA A 733 22.14 -20.87 3.81
C ALA A 733 21.88 -22.38 3.93
N PHE A 734 21.68 -22.92 5.13
CA PHE A 734 21.38 -24.34 5.40
C PHE A 734 20.03 -24.55 6.10
N LEU A 735 19.10 -23.60 5.98
CA LEU A 735 17.75 -23.74 6.53
C LEU A 735 17.02 -24.91 5.85
N ASP A 736 16.22 -25.67 6.59
CA ASP A 736 15.45 -26.82 6.08
C ASP A 736 16.30 -27.94 5.44
N CYS A 737 17.50 -28.20 6.00
CA CYS A 737 18.37 -29.34 5.67
C CYS A 737 18.31 -30.43 6.76
N PRO A 738 17.22 -31.22 6.87
CA PRO A 738 16.97 -32.12 8.01
C PRO A 738 17.91 -33.32 8.11
N LEU A 739 18.59 -33.71 7.02
CA LEU A 739 19.54 -34.83 7.03
C LEU A 739 20.98 -34.42 7.37
N LEU A 740 21.23 -33.11 7.47
CA LEU A 740 22.52 -32.55 7.88
C LEU A 740 22.65 -32.59 9.41
N LYS A 741 22.56 -33.80 10.00
CA LYS A 741 22.46 -34.01 11.47
C LYS A 741 23.78 -34.25 12.17
N CYS A 742 24.81 -34.67 11.45
CA CYS A 742 26.11 -35.08 11.98
C CYS A 742 27.13 -35.14 10.82
N GLY A 743 28.43 -35.07 11.09
CA GLY A 743 29.48 -35.25 10.08
C GLY A 743 29.71 -34.06 9.14
N VAL A 744 29.22 -32.86 9.47
CA VAL A 744 29.62 -31.63 8.77
C VAL A 744 31.05 -31.28 9.17
N LEU A 745 31.96 -31.30 8.20
CA LEU A 745 33.37 -31.03 8.45
C LEU A 745 33.65 -29.54 8.27
N VAL A 746 34.01 -28.87 9.35
CA VAL A 746 34.38 -27.45 9.35
C VAL A 746 35.86 -27.29 9.64
N GLN A 747 36.64 -26.82 8.66
CA GLN A 747 38.09 -26.70 8.82
C GLN A 747 38.52 -25.57 9.78
N ASN A 748 37.68 -24.53 9.99
CA ASN A 748 37.98 -23.39 10.87
C ASN A 748 37.14 -23.38 12.17
N ILE A 749 36.91 -24.55 12.77
CA ILE A 749 35.99 -24.72 13.91
C ILE A 749 36.41 -23.96 15.18
N ASN A 750 37.68 -23.60 15.30
CA ASN A 750 38.22 -22.89 16.47
C ASN A 750 37.96 -21.36 16.44
N ASN A 751 37.48 -20.82 15.32
CA ASN A 751 37.21 -19.39 15.19
C ASN A 751 35.78 -19.06 15.67
N LYS A 752 35.65 -18.39 16.82
CA LYS A 752 34.36 -18.04 17.43
C LYS A 752 33.47 -17.19 16.52
N THR A 753 34.05 -16.28 15.75
CA THR A 753 33.32 -15.44 14.79
C THR A 753 32.78 -16.29 13.65
N PHE A 754 33.57 -17.26 13.17
CA PHE A 754 33.16 -18.21 12.14
C PHE A 754 32.01 -19.12 12.61
N ILE A 755 32.08 -19.61 13.85
CA ILE A 755 30.97 -20.37 14.46
C ILE A 755 29.69 -19.53 14.56
N HIS A 756 29.79 -18.24 14.87
CA HIS A 756 28.62 -17.37 14.88
C HIS A 756 27.99 -17.21 13.48
N LEU A 757 28.82 -17.08 12.44
CA LEU A 757 28.35 -17.05 11.05
C LEU A 757 27.59 -18.33 10.67
N LEU A 758 28.10 -19.49 11.08
CA LEU A 758 27.44 -20.78 10.89
C LEU A 758 26.13 -20.91 11.67
N LYS A 759 25.97 -20.26 12.82
CA LYS A 759 24.68 -20.23 13.53
C LYS A 759 23.64 -19.43 12.76
N SER A 760 24.02 -18.25 12.26
CA SER A 760 23.11 -17.40 11.47
C SER A 760 22.73 -18.01 10.11
N SER A 761 23.52 -18.96 9.61
CA SER A 761 23.22 -19.65 8.35
C SER A 761 22.13 -20.72 8.45
N GLY A 762 21.59 -20.99 9.65
CA GLY A 762 20.59 -22.03 9.86
C GLY A 762 21.17 -23.44 10.00
N LEU A 763 22.51 -23.57 10.04
CA LEU A 763 23.17 -24.85 10.30
C LEU A 763 22.97 -25.27 11.77
N GLN A 764 22.42 -26.47 11.98
CA GLN A 764 22.27 -27.03 13.33
C GLN A 764 23.65 -27.34 13.91
N MET A 765 24.01 -26.78 15.06
CA MET A 765 25.36 -26.97 15.64
C MET A 765 25.65 -28.42 16.03
N GLU A 766 24.62 -29.22 16.29
CA GLU A 766 24.71 -30.66 16.51
C GLU A 766 25.27 -31.41 15.28
N SER A 767 25.13 -30.82 14.08
CA SER A 767 25.67 -31.36 12.83
C SER A 767 27.20 -31.45 12.77
N LEU A 768 27.89 -30.70 13.63
CA LEU A 768 29.34 -30.74 13.77
C LEU A 768 29.82 -31.97 14.56
N SER A 769 28.90 -32.72 15.18
CA SER A 769 29.23 -33.93 15.94
C SER A 769 29.58 -35.11 15.03
N PHE A 770 30.37 -36.03 15.57
CA PHE A 770 30.83 -37.24 14.89
C PHE A 770 29.64 -38.14 14.49
N CYS A 771 29.68 -38.71 13.28
CA CYS A 771 28.67 -39.68 12.83
C CYS A 771 29.29 -41.04 12.53
N SER A 772 28.75 -42.10 13.17
CA SER A 772 29.25 -43.48 13.11
C SER A 772 29.11 -44.16 11.75
N GLY A 773 28.47 -43.52 10.76
CA GLY A 773 28.26 -44.08 9.43
C GLY A 773 29.45 -43.95 8.46
N PHE A 774 30.35 -42.96 8.65
CA PHE A 774 31.28 -42.54 7.57
C PHE A 774 32.62 -41.97 8.02
N SER A 775 33.01 -42.16 9.28
CA SER A 775 34.34 -41.72 9.75
C SER A 775 35.10 -42.92 10.29
N CYS A 776 36.20 -43.29 9.60
CA CYS A 776 37.17 -44.20 10.17
C CYS A 776 37.61 -43.66 11.53
N LYS A 777 37.55 -44.52 12.55
CA LYS A 777 38.03 -44.23 13.90
C LYS A 777 39.46 -43.74 13.79
N ASN A 778 39.70 -42.50 14.23
CA ASN A 778 41.00 -41.86 14.14
C ASN A 778 41.93 -42.49 15.20
N ASP A 779 42.57 -43.61 14.89
CA ASP A 779 43.71 -44.09 15.66
C ASP A 779 44.92 -43.23 15.27
N PHE A 780 45.27 -42.29 16.15
CA PHE A 780 46.43 -41.42 16.01
C PHE A 780 47.71 -42.25 15.90
N HIS A 781 48.20 -42.46 14.67
CA HIS A 781 49.61 -42.63 14.42
C HIS A 781 50.13 -41.53 13.49
N ASN A 782 51.10 -40.82 14.06
CA ASN A 782 51.69 -39.58 13.62
C ASN A 782 52.58 -39.78 12.39
N THR A 783 52.11 -39.50 11.16
CA THR A 783 52.96 -39.17 10.00
C THR A 783 52.18 -38.46 8.88
N GLY A 784 52.63 -37.26 8.47
CA GLY A 784 52.45 -36.70 7.12
C GLY A 784 51.14 -35.95 6.83
N PHE A 785 51.25 -34.65 6.50
CA PHE A 785 50.17 -33.84 5.93
C PHE A 785 49.68 -34.44 4.60
N ILE A 786 48.57 -35.18 4.64
CA ILE A 786 47.79 -35.58 3.47
C ILE A 786 46.56 -34.64 3.42
N SER A 787 46.29 -34.03 2.25
CA SER A 787 45.07 -33.22 2.05
C SER A 787 43.82 -34.10 2.25
N PHE A 788 42.86 -33.60 3.04
CA PHE A 788 41.63 -34.31 3.39
C PHE A 788 40.76 -34.67 2.17
N SER A 789 40.94 -33.99 1.03
CA SER A 789 40.35 -34.37 -0.27
C SER A 789 40.65 -35.83 -0.66
N HIS A 790 41.84 -36.35 -0.35
CA HIS A 790 42.23 -37.72 -0.70
C HIS A 790 41.54 -38.78 0.20
N ILE A 791 41.08 -38.39 1.38
CA ILE A 791 40.33 -39.27 2.31
C ILE A 791 38.84 -39.29 1.93
N ALA A 792 38.27 -38.16 1.49
CA ALA A 792 36.88 -38.09 1.05
C ALA A 792 36.63 -38.83 -0.29
N VAL A 793 37.60 -38.81 -1.21
CA VAL A 793 37.53 -39.56 -2.48
C VAL A 793 37.48 -41.08 -2.25
N PHE A 794 38.10 -41.59 -1.18
CA PHE A 794 38.14 -43.03 -0.89
C PHE A 794 36.86 -43.61 -0.25
N ILE A 795 35.91 -42.76 0.18
CA ILE A 795 34.66 -43.19 0.83
C ILE A 795 33.45 -43.09 -0.13
N LEU A 796 33.61 -42.45 -1.30
CA LEU A 796 32.50 -42.09 -2.20
C LEU A 796 32.61 -42.67 -3.64
N VAL A 797 33.33 -43.78 -3.84
CA VAL A 797 33.31 -44.58 -5.10
C VAL A 797 32.50 -45.85 -4.92
#